data_AF-A0A7X3ABQ7-F1
#
_entry.id   AF-A0A7X3ABQ7-F1
#
_cell.length_a   1.000
_cell.length_b   1.000
_cell.length_c   1.000
_cell.angle_alpha   90.00
_cell.angle_beta   90.00
_cell.angle_gamma   90.00
#
_symmetry.space_group_name_H-M   'P 1'
#
loop_
_entity.id
_entity.type
_entity.pdbx_description
1 polymer ?
#
loop_
_entity_poly.entity_id
_entity_poly.type
_entity_poly.pdbx_seq_one_letter_code
_entity_poly.pdbx_strand_id
1 'polypeptide(L)'
;MFWPTPQDYREAIQNPRICFKDPELQAGHPELDKLGLPRPISGSFASVYKLKCGEQEWAVRCFTNNVKDQKIRYDAISLHLRFNPLPYLVPFEYLSEGININGQWFPIVKMHWVEGEPLLDYMGRNLHRADLLQELSDKWIIMTRELCSANIGHGDMQHGNILIKKNEIILIDYDGMYVPALNGMTSNELGHRNYQHPGRNEGHFGPYIDHFSAWVIWISIAALCADPSLWHSLEAGEPEESLLFRRNDFVSPDASRAFELLALVEEKAVRKSANSLRAFATLEVPEVPRLPDPDSEGKAGQPSNLHISAFSNNTAFRTSLTVLYDRLLKRKPRKASAISPPETSYSGGASWILDHITLEAPPHKKRSTYLLLQESFVSYLILLTAVSAAATLYSSAPVAALLFCSIIGFGTEMAYLSWRYRKVRAVQEKRATCENIKRLELALSELRSELNELNDIKQNIIQIEEELIHDCVLRLEEAAYRERHATEAVEKELHIHLSGLVGERRTIDQEEKTELSSKLASFQKTWLEEQIIKHKISQDKIPDIDDEMKRRLRTNGIRTPADFMDITINQSYGRKQIDRAYLILKNGGSVHVDMSRSQAKALVDWKRKIERRYRNQIPAVLPRREISAIALKYKDRKSKLTDAEHTYKTAAQERLNVIKQAHHPELDSLTKEVEAARIRLEIELHHIDMQIDERSKRHSDKLEEYRDLNKRMASYMDVHFVRYIKQVFLFRG
;
A
#
# COMPACT_ATOMS: atom_id res chain seq x y z
N MET A 1 -19.42 -15.19 5.65
CA MET A 1 -18.85 -15.93 6.78
C MET A 1 -18.31 -14.89 7.75
N PHE A 2 -18.79 -14.87 8.99
CA PHE A 2 -18.34 -13.87 9.97
C PHE A 2 -16.95 -14.24 10.47
N TRP A 3 -16.04 -13.26 10.51
CA TRP A 3 -14.71 -13.41 11.12
C TRP A 3 -14.79 -13.19 12.63
N PRO A 4 -13.92 -13.84 13.44
CA PRO A 4 -13.98 -13.72 14.89
C PRO A 4 -13.65 -12.31 15.34
N THR A 5 -14.36 -11.85 16.37
CA THR A 5 -14.09 -10.57 17.03
C THR A 5 -12.89 -10.70 17.99
N PRO A 6 -12.26 -9.58 18.39
CA PRO A 6 -11.26 -9.60 19.46
C PRO A 6 -11.74 -10.29 20.74
N GLN A 7 -13.04 -10.18 21.04
CA GLN A 7 -13.67 -10.85 22.19
C GLN A 7 -13.69 -12.36 22.02
N ASP A 8 -14.06 -12.86 20.84
CA ASP A 8 -14.09 -14.31 20.56
C ASP A 8 -12.69 -14.92 20.72
N TYR A 9 -11.65 -14.22 20.26
CA TYR A 9 -10.26 -14.65 20.46
C TYR A 9 -9.87 -14.66 21.94
N ARG A 10 -10.21 -13.60 22.68
CA ARG A 10 -9.91 -13.50 24.11
C ARG A 10 -10.61 -14.59 24.93
N GLU A 11 -11.80 -15.01 24.53
CA GLU A 11 -12.52 -16.11 25.16
C GLU A 11 -11.88 -17.46 24.85
N ALA A 12 -11.53 -17.72 23.59
CA ALA A 12 -10.93 -19.00 23.19
C ALA A 12 -9.54 -19.23 23.82
N ILE A 13 -8.69 -18.18 23.83
CA ILE A 13 -7.31 -18.26 24.31
C ILE A 13 -7.21 -18.51 25.82
N GLN A 14 -8.29 -18.32 26.58
CA GLN A 14 -8.33 -18.75 27.98
C GLN A 14 -8.06 -20.25 28.16
N ASN A 15 -8.29 -21.06 27.10
CA ASN A 15 -8.01 -22.49 27.13
C ASN A 15 -7.15 -22.93 25.91
N PRO A 16 -5.83 -22.66 25.91
CA PRO A 16 -4.93 -22.94 24.78
C PRO A 16 -4.97 -24.41 24.31
N ARG A 17 -5.12 -25.36 25.25
CA ARG A 17 -5.19 -26.80 24.99
C ARG A 17 -6.29 -27.22 24.01
N ILE A 18 -7.40 -26.48 23.97
CA ILE A 18 -8.55 -26.81 23.13
C ILE A 18 -8.69 -25.88 21.94
N CYS A 19 -8.23 -24.63 22.06
CA CYS A 19 -8.38 -23.67 20.97
C CYS A 19 -7.27 -23.78 19.94
N PHE A 20 -6.03 -24.17 20.29
CA PHE A 20 -4.95 -24.28 19.31
C PHE A 20 -4.83 -25.68 18.72
N LYS A 21 -4.43 -25.76 17.46
CA LYS A 21 -4.04 -27.02 16.80
C LYS A 21 -2.56 -27.36 17.00
N ASP A 22 -1.72 -26.33 17.08
CA ASP A 22 -0.27 -26.48 17.26
C ASP A 22 0.08 -27.04 18.66
N PRO A 23 0.86 -28.13 18.77
CA PRO A 23 1.15 -28.76 20.06
C PRO A 23 1.89 -27.86 21.06
N GLU A 24 2.77 -26.96 20.59
CA GLU A 24 3.47 -26.04 21.49
C GLU A 24 2.52 -24.99 22.05
N LEU A 25 1.68 -24.39 21.20
CA LEU A 25 0.66 -23.44 21.64
C LEU A 25 -0.39 -24.08 22.56
N GLN A 26 -0.74 -25.36 22.35
CA GLN A 26 -1.62 -26.11 23.27
C GLN A 26 -1.06 -26.20 24.69
N ALA A 27 0.26 -26.29 24.83
CA ALA A 27 0.95 -26.30 26.12
C ALA A 27 1.23 -24.89 26.69
N GLY A 28 0.89 -23.85 25.93
CA GLY A 28 1.15 -22.46 26.28
C GLY A 28 0.27 -21.90 27.39
N HIS A 29 0.78 -20.89 28.09
CA HIS A 29 0.05 -20.07 29.04
C HIS A 29 0.02 -18.62 28.55
N PRO A 30 -1.16 -18.02 28.30
CA PRO A 30 -1.24 -16.64 27.83
C PRO A 30 -0.84 -15.67 28.94
N GLU A 31 -0.21 -14.56 28.57
CA GLU A 31 -0.06 -13.42 29.47
C GLU A 31 -1.43 -12.86 29.82
N LEU A 32 -1.66 -12.60 31.12
CA LEU A 32 -2.95 -12.14 31.62
C LEU A 32 -2.90 -10.65 31.97
N ASP A 33 -4.03 -9.98 31.77
CA ASP A 33 -4.25 -8.61 32.21
C ASP A 33 -4.52 -8.56 33.74
N LYS A 34 -4.75 -7.34 34.26
CA LYS A 34 -5.05 -7.14 35.68
C LYS A 34 -6.35 -7.82 36.15
N LEU A 35 -7.20 -8.26 35.23
CA LEU A 35 -8.46 -8.96 35.50
C LEU A 35 -8.30 -10.49 35.36
N GLY A 36 -7.10 -10.98 35.05
CA GLY A 36 -6.83 -12.41 34.87
C GLY A 36 -7.31 -12.96 33.52
N LEU A 37 -7.59 -12.10 32.54
CA LEU A 37 -7.97 -12.51 31.18
C LEU A 37 -6.77 -12.42 30.23
N PRO A 38 -6.70 -13.23 29.16
CA PRO A 38 -5.65 -13.11 28.15
C PRO A 38 -5.55 -11.67 27.66
N ARG A 39 -4.36 -11.09 27.80
CA ARG A 39 -4.09 -9.69 27.48
C ARG A 39 -3.89 -9.57 25.96
N PRO A 40 -4.80 -8.92 25.23
CA PRO A 40 -4.56 -8.62 23.83
C PRO A 40 -3.62 -7.42 23.72
N ILE A 41 -2.73 -7.48 22.74
CA ILE A 41 -2.03 -6.33 22.17
C ILE A 41 -2.78 -6.05 20.87
N SER A 42 -3.73 -5.13 20.96
CA SER A 42 -4.72 -4.87 19.90
C SER A 42 -4.14 -3.94 18.84
N GLY A 43 -4.17 -4.37 17.58
CA GLY A 43 -4.06 -3.51 16.40
C GLY A 43 -5.41 -3.37 15.68
N SER A 44 -5.49 -2.50 14.68
CA SER A 44 -6.72 -2.24 13.92
C SER A 44 -7.26 -3.46 13.15
N PHE A 45 -6.41 -4.42 12.82
CA PHE A 45 -6.72 -5.56 11.93
C PHE A 45 -6.41 -6.94 12.53
N ALA A 46 -5.81 -6.98 13.71
CA ALA A 46 -5.45 -8.22 14.40
C ALA A 46 -5.35 -8.02 15.92
N SER A 47 -5.49 -9.11 16.66
CA SER A 47 -5.19 -9.17 18.09
C SER A 47 -3.98 -10.08 18.30
N VAL A 48 -2.93 -9.57 18.94
CA VAL A 48 -1.72 -10.35 19.24
C VAL A 48 -1.73 -10.76 20.71
N TYR A 49 -1.42 -12.03 20.99
CA TYR A 49 -1.34 -12.58 22.34
C TYR A 49 0.05 -13.15 22.59
N LYS A 50 0.62 -12.83 23.75
CA LYS A 50 1.86 -13.44 24.23
C LYS A 50 1.55 -14.76 24.94
N LEU A 51 2.12 -15.86 24.48
CA LEU A 51 2.00 -17.18 25.08
C LEU A 51 3.36 -17.70 25.53
N LYS A 52 3.47 -18.07 26.81
CA LYS A 52 4.65 -18.74 27.35
C LYS A 52 4.51 -20.25 27.22
N CYS A 53 5.37 -20.87 26.40
CA CYS A 53 5.38 -22.30 26.11
C CYS A 53 6.74 -22.88 26.57
N GLY A 54 6.82 -23.27 27.84
CA GLY A 54 8.09 -23.68 28.45
C GLY A 54 9.06 -22.51 28.63
N GLU A 55 10.27 -22.64 28.09
CA GLU A 55 11.30 -21.59 28.07
C GLU A 55 11.11 -20.58 26.92
N GLN A 56 10.25 -20.90 25.95
CA GLN A 56 9.99 -20.03 24.81
C GLN A 56 8.74 -19.19 25.02
N GLU A 57 8.76 -18.00 24.42
CA GLU A 57 7.63 -17.10 24.39
C GLU A 57 7.25 -16.85 22.93
N TRP A 58 5.96 -16.92 22.64
CA TRP A 58 5.40 -16.82 21.30
C TRP A 58 4.42 -15.65 21.24
N ALA A 59 4.52 -14.86 20.17
CA ALA A 59 3.46 -13.98 19.73
C ALA A 59 2.51 -14.75 18.81
N VAL A 60 1.23 -14.76 19.16
CA VAL A 60 0.15 -15.35 18.37
C VAL A 60 -0.72 -14.22 17.82
N ARG A 61 -0.60 -13.95 16.52
CA ARG A 61 -1.40 -12.95 15.80
C ARG A 61 -2.67 -13.60 15.27
N CYS A 62 -3.81 -13.13 15.75
CA CYS A 62 -5.15 -13.56 15.37
C CYS A 62 -5.82 -12.50 14.49
N PHE A 63 -6.17 -12.84 13.25
CA PHE A 63 -6.72 -11.88 12.28
C PHE A 63 -8.22 -11.66 12.50
N THR A 64 -8.70 -10.41 12.40
CA THR A 64 -10.13 -10.10 12.60
C THR A 64 -10.91 -9.91 11.29
N ASN A 65 -10.22 -9.95 10.14
CA ASN A 65 -10.80 -9.73 8.81
C ASN A 65 -10.29 -10.76 7.79
N ASN A 66 -11.09 -11.02 6.75
CA ASN A 66 -10.68 -11.87 5.63
C ASN A 66 -9.83 -11.11 4.61
N VAL A 67 -8.60 -11.54 4.39
CA VAL A 67 -7.80 -11.14 3.24
C VAL A 67 -7.63 -12.37 2.34
N LYS A 68 -8.27 -12.35 1.16
CA LYS A 68 -8.46 -13.55 0.29
C LYS A 68 -7.15 -14.23 -0.11
N ASP A 69 -6.08 -13.46 -0.22
CA ASP A 69 -4.74 -13.86 -0.65
C ASP A 69 -3.73 -13.95 0.51
N GLN A 70 -4.19 -13.85 1.77
CA GLN A 70 -3.34 -13.82 2.96
C GLN A 70 -2.39 -15.01 3.06
N LYS A 71 -2.91 -16.23 2.82
CA LYS A 71 -2.07 -17.44 2.83
C LYS A 71 -0.95 -17.37 1.79
N ILE A 72 -1.29 -16.93 0.57
CA ILE A 72 -0.33 -16.83 -0.54
C ILE A 72 0.78 -15.85 -0.17
N ARG A 73 0.42 -14.70 0.42
CA ARG A 73 1.38 -13.70 0.91
C ARG A 73 2.32 -14.27 1.97
N TYR A 74 1.77 -14.84 3.03
CA TYR A 74 2.58 -15.37 4.13
C TYR A 74 3.45 -16.56 3.73
N ASP A 75 2.97 -17.45 2.85
CA ASP A 75 3.78 -18.54 2.29
C ASP A 75 4.98 -17.99 1.50
N ALA A 76 4.74 -17.00 0.63
CA ALA A 76 5.78 -16.37 -0.17
C ALA A 76 6.81 -15.62 0.69
N ILE A 77 6.34 -14.84 1.68
CA ILE A 77 7.19 -14.12 2.63
C ILE A 77 8.02 -15.14 3.42
N SER A 78 7.40 -16.14 4.03
CA SER A 78 8.10 -17.17 4.83
C SER A 78 9.15 -17.92 4.01
N LEU A 79 8.85 -18.25 2.75
CA LEU A 79 9.81 -18.87 1.85
C LEU A 79 11.01 -17.95 1.57
N HIS A 80 10.74 -16.69 1.24
CA HIS A 80 11.79 -15.71 0.92
C HIS A 80 12.71 -15.41 2.10
N LEU A 81 12.14 -15.23 3.30
CA LEU A 81 12.90 -14.97 4.53
C LEU A 81 13.79 -16.16 4.94
N ARG A 82 13.35 -17.39 4.67
CA ARG A 82 14.19 -18.59 4.90
C ARG A 82 15.43 -18.63 4.01
N PHE A 83 15.33 -18.14 2.77
CA PHE A 83 16.47 -18.05 1.85
C PHE A 83 17.35 -16.81 2.08
N ASN A 84 16.80 -15.78 2.73
CA ASN A 84 17.50 -14.53 3.01
C ASN A 84 17.40 -14.18 4.51
N PRO A 85 18.05 -14.97 5.39
CA PRO A 85 18.01 -14.71 6.82
C PRO A 85 18.73 -13.40 7.15
N LEU A 86 18.00 -12.43 7.68
CA LEU A 86 18.53 -11.16 8.15
C LEU A 86 18.32 -11.03 9.66
N PRO A 87 19.26 -10.43 10.42
CA PRO A 87 19.20 -10.37 11.88
C PRO A 87 18.05 -9.50 12.41
N TYR A 88 17.46 -8.66 11.55
CA TYR A 88 16.36 -7.76 11.89
C TYR A 88 14.98 -8.42 11.77
N LEU A 89 14.90 -9.62 11.18
CA LEU A 89 13.63 -10.30 10.89
C LEU A 89 13.44 -11.50 11.82
N VAL A 90 12.21 -11.65 12.31
CA VAL A 90 11.80 -12.69 13.24
C VAL A 90 11.18 -13.85 12.45
N PRO A 91 11.68 -15.09 12.60
CA PRO A 91 11.04 -16.24 12.00
C PRO A 91 9.60 -16.40 12.49
N PHE A 92 8.71 -16.69 11.56
CA PHE A 92 7.29 -16.91 11.83
C PHE A 92 6.75 -18.10 11.03
N GLU A 93 5.63 -18.62 11.51
CA GLU A 93 4.85 -19.69 10.90
C GLU A 93 3.42 -19.24 10.69
N TYR A 94 2.90 -19.43 9.47
CA TYR A 94 1.50 -19.24 9.15
C TYR A 94 0.74 -20.56 9.32
N LEU A 95 -0.18 -20.60 10.28
CA LEU A 95 -0.97 -21.79 10.58
C LEU A 95 -2.38 -21.58 10.04
N SER A 96 -2.70 -22.21 8.90
CA SER A 96 -4.01 -22.04 8.23
C SER A 96 -5.20 -22.53 9.08
N GLU A 97 -4.97 -23.53 9.92
CA GLU A 97 -5.90 -24.01 10.94
C GLU A 97 -5.28 -23.80 12.33
N GLY A 98 -5.07 -22.54 12.68
CA GLY A 98 -4.34 -22.13 13.87
C GLY A 98 -5.16 -22.22 15.15
N ILE A 99 -6.34 -21.58 15.15
CA ILE A 99 -7.19 -21.44 16.32
C ILE A 99 -8.65 -21.83 16.03
N ASN A 100 -9.27 -22.55 16.94
CA ASN A 100 -10.66 -22.95 16.89
C ASN A 100 -11.52 -21.95 17.68
N ILE A 101 -12.47 -21.34 16.98
CA ILE A 101 -13.48 -20.46 17.57
C ILE A 101 -14.85 -21.06 17.24
N ASN A 102 -15.60 -21.45 18.29
CA ASN A 102 -16.97 -21.98 18.17
C ASN A 102 -17.11 -23.15 17.16
N GLY A 103 -16.10 -24.02 17.06
CA GLY A 103 -16.09 -25.19 16.18
C GLY A 103 -15.53 -24.93 14.77
N GLN A 104 -15.14 -23.70 14.45
CA GLN A 104 -14.53 -23.33 13.17
C GLN A 104 -13.05 -22.97 13.36
N TRP A 105 -12.20 -23.44 12.44
CA TRP A 105 -10.77 -23.12 12.41
C TRP A 105 -10.49 -21.82 11.67
N PHE A 106 -9.64 -20.98 12.25
CA PHE A 106 -9.19 -19.71 11.71
C PHE A 106 -7.66 -19.67 11.64
N PRO A 107 -7.09 -18.95 10.66
CA PRO A 107 -5.65 -18.83 10.53
C PRO A 107 -5.05 -17.94 11.62
N ILE A 108 -3.84 -18.27 12.05
CA ILE A 108 -3.02 -17.42 12.92
C ILE A 108 -1.58 -17.37 12.41
N VAL A 109 -0.84 -16.35 12.82
CA VAL A 109 0.62 -16.33 12.70
C VAL A 109 1.24 -16.54 14.07
N LYS A 110 2.15 -17.52 14.15
CA LYS A 110 2.97 -17.82 15.32
C LYS A 110 4.38 -17.32 15.06
N MET A 111 4.92 -16.46 15.90
CA MET A 111 6.29 -15.96 15.79
C MET A 111 6.94 -15.80 17.15
N HIS A 112 8.27 -15.82 17.23
CA HIS A 112 8.96 -15.65 18.50
C HIS A 112 8.61 -14.29 19.13
N TRP A 113 8.32 -14.29 20.43
CA TRP A 113 8.11 -13.06 21.18
C TRP A 113 9.44 -12.29 21.29
N VAL A 114 9.43 -11.04 20.85
CA VAL A 114 10.61 -10.16 20.95
C VAL A 114 10.44 -9.25 22.15
N GLU A 115 11.25 -9.48 23.19
CA GLU A 115 11.41 -8.53 24.29
C GLU A 115 12.28 -7.35 23.85
N GLY A 116 11.67 -6.36 23.21
CA GLY A 116 12.31 -5.12 22.78
C GLY A 116 11.49 -3.89 23.15
N GLU A 117 12.15 -2.74 23.25
CA GLU A 117 11.54 -1.43 23.50
C GLU A 117 11.09 -0.82 22.16
N PRO A 118 9.87 -0.28 22.01
CA PRO A 118 9.46 0.42 20.79
C PRO A 118 10.41 1.55 20.42
N LEU A 119 10.60 1.81 19.13
CA LEU A 119 11.55 2.81 18.62
C LEU A 119 11.33 4.20 19.23
N LEU A 120 10.07 4.63 19.33
CA LEU A 120 9.71 5.93 19.90
C LEU A 120 10.15 6.05 21.37
N ASP A 121 9.88 5.03 22.18
CA ASP A 121 10.26 4.99 23.58
C ASP A 121 11.79 4.99 23.74
N TYR A 122 12.50 4.19 22.93
CA TYR A 122 13.95 4.16 22.91
C TYR A 122 14.54 5.52 22.55
N MET A 123 14.01 6.20 21.53
CA MET A 123 14.47 7.54 21.14
C MET A 123 14.19 8.57 22.23
N GLY A 124 12.99 8.56 22.80
CA GLY A 124 12.60 9.47 23.89
C GLY A 124 13.45 9.30 25.15
N ARG A 125 13.80 8.06 25.51
CA ARG A 125 14.69 7.76 26.64
C ARG A 125 16.13 8.19 26.42
N ASN A 126 16.58 8.23 25.17
CA ASN A 126 17.98 8.48 24.79
C ASN A 126 18.20 9.85 24.10
N LEU A 127 17.28 10.80 24.24
CA LEU A 127 17.38 12.14 23.62
C LEU A 127 18.70 12.86 23.89
N HIS A 128 19.28 12.70 25.08
CA HIS A 128 20.55 13.33 25.45
C HIS A 128 21.78 12.41 25.28
N ARG A 129 21.60 11.28 24.59
CA ARG A 129 22.63 10.27 24.30
C ARG A 129 22.89 10.20 22.81
N ALA A 130 23.53 11.24 22.28
CA ALA A 130 23.88 11.36 20.87
C ALA A 130 24.69 10.17 20.35
N ASP A 131 25.52 9.55 21.21
CA ASP A 131 26.26 8.33 20.90
C ASP A 131 25.33 7.16 20.52
N LEU A 132 24.27 6.95 21.30
CA LEU A 132 23.32 5.86 21.08
C LEU A 132 22.38 6.14 19.90
N LEU A 133 22.00 7.40 19.68
CA LEU A 133 21.19 7.81 18.53
C LEU A 133 22.00 7.74 17.22
N GLN A 134 23.28 8.08 17.26
CA GLN A 134 24.18 7.91 16.12
C GLN A 134 24.37 6.42 15.78
N GLU A 135 24.63 5.57 16.77
CA GLU A 135 24.72 4.12 16.57
C GLU A 135 23.43 3.55 15.94
N LEU A 136 22.27 4.00 16.43
CA LEU A 136 20.98 3.63 15.86
C LEU A 136 20.82 4.11 14.41
N SER A 137 21.26 5.33 14.10
CA SER A 137 21.25 5.90 12.75
C SER A 137 22.09 5.07 11.78
N ASP A 138 23.28 4.66 12.21
CA ASP A 138 24.20 3.84 11.41
C ASP A 138 23.60 2.45 11.14
N LYS A 139 23.06 1.81 12.19
CA LYS A 139 22.35 0.52 12.08
C LYS A 139 21.13 0.61 11.16
N TRP A 140 20.41 1.73 11.17
CA TRP A 140 19.26 1.96 10.28
C TRP A 140 19.67 1.97 8.80
N ILE A 141 20.75 2.66 8.45
CA ILE A 141 21.28 2.68 7.07
C ILE A 141 21.69 1.26 6.64
N ILE A 142 22.40 0.53 7.50
CA ILE A 142 22.84 -0.84 7.21
C ILE A 142 21.63 -1.76 6.98
N MET A 143 20.66 -1.74 7.89
CA MET A 143 19.45 -2.56 7.79
C MET A 143 18.67 -2.27 6.50
N THR A 144 18.41 -1.00 6.18
CA THR A 144 17.66 -0.63 4.96
C THR A 144 18.38 -1.05 3.68
N ARG A 145 19.72 -0.97 3.66
CA ARG A 145 20.55 -1.49 2.57
C ARG A 145 20.42 -3.01 2.43
N GLU A 146 20.49 -3.76 3.54
CA GLU A 146 20.41 -5.23 3.52
C GLU A 146 19.03 -5.72 3.10
N LEU A 147 17.95 -5.09 3.57
CA LEU A 147 16.58 -5.37 3.11
C LEU A 147 16.43 -5.14 1.60
N CYS A 148 16.90 -3.99 1.11
CA CYS A 148 16.89 -3.66 -0.31
C CYS A 148 17.69 -4.69 -1.13
N SER A 149 18.88 -5.08 -0.67
CA SER A 149 19.72 -6.08 -1.33
C SER A 149 19.08 -7.47 -1.38
N ALA A 150 18.26 -7.79 -0.37
CA ALA A 150 17.44 -9.00 -0.32
C ALA A 150 16.11 -8.87 -1.11
N ASN A 151 15.84 -7.73 -1.76
CA ASN A 151 14.56 -7.40 -2.39
C ASN A 151 13.36 -7.51 -1.45
N ILE A 152 13.54 -7.13 -0.19
CA ILE A 152 12.50 -7.10 0.84
C ILE A 152 12.05 -5.65 1.03
N GLY A 153 10.76 -5.41 0.88
CA GLY A 153 10.11 -4.21 1.39
C GLY A 153 9.17 -4.60 2.52
N HIS A 154 9.28 -4.01 3.70
CA HIS A 154 8.37 -4.17 4.82
C HIS A 154 6.96 -3.65 4.54
N GLY A 155 6.83 -2.52 3.85
CA GLY A 155 5.55 -1.91 3.45
C GLY A 155 4.82 -1.11 4.53
N ASP A 156 5.20 -1.27 5.80
CA ASP A 156 4.75 -0.45 6.93
C ASP A 156 5.89 -0.13 7.92
N MET A 157 7.01 0.40 7.40
CA MET A 157 8.09 0.89 8.27
C MET A 157 7.62 2.11 9.05
N GLN A 158 7.29 1.89 10.32
CA GLN A 158 6.89 2.92 11.27
C GLN A 158 7.33 2.55 12.68
N HIS A 159 7.40 3.55 13.56
CA HIS A 159 7.91 3.39 14.94
C HIS A 159 7.24 2.26 15.75
N GLY A 160 5.94 1.98 15.54
CA GLY A 160 5.22 0.89 16.22
C GLY A 160 5.63 -0.52 15.77
N ASN A 161 6.23 -0.65 14.58
CA ASN A 161 6.68 -1.91 14.00
C ASN A 161 8.19 -2.14 14.15
N ILE A 162 8.87 -1.26 14.90
CA ILE A 162 10.32 -1.29 15.10
C ILE A 162 10.61 -1.41 16.59
N LEU A 163 11.21 -2.53 16.98
CA LEU A 163 11.63 -2.80 18.34
C LEU A 163 13.16 -2.71 18.46
N ILE A 164 13.65 -2.15 19.55
CA ILE A 164 15.06 -2.09 19.90
C ILE A 164 15.33 -3.12 21.00
N LYS A 165 16.14 -4.13 20.67
CA LYS A 165 16.54 -5.20 21.61
C LYS A 165 18.06 -5.23 21.70
N LYS A 166 18.59 -4.89 22.89
CA LYS A 166 20.06 -4.81 23.12
C LYS A 166 20.75 -3.91 22.08
N ASN A 167 20.16 -2.75 21.78
CA ASN A 167 20.59 -1.80 20.74
C ASN A 167 20.53 -2.34 19.30
N GLU A 168 19.93 -3.51 19.05
CA GLU A 168 19.69 -4.02 17.70
C GLU A 168 18.26 -3.72 17.25
N ILE A 169 18.10 -3.43 15.95
CA ILE A 169 16.80 -3.16 15.34
C ILE A 169 16.13 -4.49 14.99
N ILE A 170 14.89 -4.67 15.43
CA ILE A 170 14.06 -5.84 15.11
C ILE A 170 12.73 -5.33 14.53
N LEU A 171 12.39 -5.82 13.34
CA LEU A 171 11.17 -5.47 12.62
C LEU A 171 10.10 -6.52 12.89
N ILE A 172 8.87 -6.05 13.10
CA ILE A 172 7.67 -6.87 13.31
C ILE A 172 6.55 -6.40 12.39
N ASP A 173 5.48 -7.20 12.30
CA ASP A 173 4.31 -6.92 11.46
C ASP A 173 4.57 -6.94 9.95
N TYR A 174 4.52 -8.14 9.36
CA TYR A 174 4.87 -8.36 7.95
C TYR A 174 3.64 -8.35 7.02
N ASP A 175 2.50 -7.82 7.47
CA ASP A 175 1.25 -7.83 6.71
C ASP A 175 1.38 -7.06 5.37
N GLY A 176 2.11 -5.95 5.35
CA GLY A 176 2.40 -5.14 4.15
C GLY A 176 3.64 -5.57 3.35
N MET A 177 4.30 -6.68 3.71
CA MET A 177 5.63 -7.01 3.18
C MET A 177 5.60 -7.42 1.70
N TYR A 178 6.48 -6.82 0.91
CA TYR A 178 6.83 -7.19 -0.45
C TYR A 178 8.05 -8.12 -0.46
N VAL A 179 7.92 -9.18 -1.26
CA VAL A 179 9.01 -10.03 -1.73
C VAL A 179 8.81 -10.31 -3.22
N PRO A 180 9.85 -10.69 -3.99
CA PRO A 180 9.75 -10.84 -5.45
C PRO A 180 8.64 -11.79 -5.92
N ALA A 181 8.35 -12.83 -5.13
CA ALA A 181 7.26 -13.78 -5.43
C ALA A 181 5.85 -13.16 -5.39
N LEU A 182 5.70 -11.97 -4.81
CA LEU A 182 4.43 -11.22 -4.76
C LEU A 182 4.35 -10.11 -5.82
N ASN A 183 5.31 -10.04 -6.74
CA ASN A 183 5.33 -9.04 -7.79
C ASN A 183 4.06 -9.13 -8.67
N GLY A 184 3.41 -7.98 -8.91
CA GLY A 184 2.16 -7.89 -9.66
C GLY A 184 0.89 -8.01 -8.80
N MET A 185 1.00 -8.30 -7.51
CA MET A 185 -0.10 -8.16 -6.55
C MET A 185 -0.25 -6.70 -6.11
N THR A 186 -1.41 -6.32 -5.58
CA THR A 186 -1.62 -5.00 -4.95
C THR A 186 -1.17 -5.01 -3.49
N SER A 187 -0.88 -3.84 -2.93
CA SER A 187 -0.65 -3.66 -1.49
C SER A 187 -1.97 -3.88 -0.75
N ASN A 188 -1.99 -4.80 0.23
CA ASN A 188 -3.12 -5.03 1.14
C ASN A 188 -3.14 -4.03 2.32
N GLU A 189 -2.00 -3.42 2.60
CA GLU A 189 -1.81 -2.39 3.60
C GLU A 189 -1.04 -1.22 2.98
N LEU A 190 -1.46 0.02 3.28
CA LEU A 190 -0.80 1.23 2.81
C LEU A 190 0.23 1.77 3.81
N GLY A 191 0.24 1.19 5.01
CA GLY A 191 1.06 1.60 6.14
C GLY A 191 0.60 2.90 6.82
N HIS A 192 1.34 3.29 7.85
CA HIS A 192 1.00 4.43 8.70
C HIS A 192 1.23 5.77 7.98
N ARG A 193 0.17 6.58 7.87
CA ARG A 193 0.14 7.82 7.08
C ARG A 193 1.26 8.83 7.40
N ASN A 194 1.76 8.84 8.64
CA ASN A 194 2.83 9.75 9.10
C ASN A 194 4.24 9.31 8.66
N TYR A 195 4.37 8.16 8.00
CA TYR A 195 5.64 7.65 7.46
C TYR A 195 5.60 7.43 5.95
N GLN A 196 4.40 7.40 5.36
CA GLN A 196 4.17 6.99 3.98
C GLN A 196 4.08 8.18 3.03
N HIS A 197 4.56 7.98 1.80
CA HIS A 197 4.57 8.99 0.74
C HIS A 197 3.14 9.53 0.46
N PRO A 198 2.95 10.85 0.17
CA PRO A 198 1.65 11.44 -0.14
C PRO A 198 0.88 10.73 -1.26
N GLY A 199 1.57 10.35 -2.33
CA GLY A 199 1.00 9.61 -3.47
C GLY A 199 0.84 8.09 -3.28
N ARG A 200 1.11 7.51 -2.09
CA ARG A 200 1.00 6.05 -1.88
C ARG A 200 -0.43 5.56 -2.08
N ASN A 201 -0.58 4.43 -2.78
CA ASN A 201 -1.86 3.75 -3.04
C ASN A 201 -1.62 2.24 -3.21
N GLU A 202 -2.68 1.45 -3.37
CA GLU A 202 -2.63 -0.02 -3.43
C GLU A 202 -1.85 -0.54 -4.65
N GLY A 203 -1.74 0.23 -5.73
CA GLY A 203 -0.96 -0.13 -6.92
C GLY A 203 0.55 0.01 -6.73
N HIS A 204 0.98 0.73 -5.70
CA HIS A 204 2.38 0.86 -5.35
C HIS A 204 2.81 -0.31 -4.46
N PHE A 205 3.25 -1.40 -5.10
CA PHE A 205 3.72 -2.59 -4.41
C PHE A 205 4.95 -3.17 -5.13
N GLY A 206 6.12 -3.02 -4.54
CA GLY A 206 7.41 -3.27 -5.19
C GLY A 206 8.59 -3.17 -4.20
N PRO A 207 9.84 -3.33 -4.68
CA PRO A 207 11.02 -3.26 -3.81
C PRO A 207 11.29 -1.84 -3.27
N TYR A 208 10.70 -0.82 -3.88
CA TYR A 208 10.87 0.59 -3.52
C TYR A 208 9.96 1.06 -2.38
N ILE A 209 9.08 0.19 -1.86
CA ILE A 209 7.92 0.59 -1.05
C ILE A 209 8.28 1.29 0.27
N ASP A 210 9.48 1.09 0.79
CA ASP A 210 9.95 1.70 2.04
C ASP A 210 10.95 2.83 1.84
N HIS A 211 11.31 3.19 0.61
CA HIS A 211 12.33 4.23 0.40
C HIS A 211 11.97 5.53 1.12
N PHE A 212 10.70 5.95 1.02
CA PHE A 212 10.24 7.18 1.65
C PHE A 212 10.23 7.08 3.19
N SER A 213 9.66 6.02 3.76
CA SER A 213 9.60 5.81 5.21
C SER A 213 11.01 5.66 5.82
N ALA A 214 11.94 5.04 5.10
CA ALA A 214 13.35 4.96 5.48
C ALA A 214 13.98 6.35 5.64
N TRP A 215 13.71 7.28 4.71
CA TRP A 215 14.16 8.68 4.84
C TRP A 215 13.53 9.40 6.03
N VAL A 216 12.22 9.25 6.23
CA VAL A 216 11.49 9.90 7.33
C VAL A 216 12.07 9.50 8.69
N ILE A 217 12.29 8.20 8.90
CA ILE A 217 12.82 7.68 10.17
C ILE A 217 14.28 8.06 10.34
N TRP A 218 15.11 7.91 9.30
CA TRP A 218 16.53 8.25 9.37
C TRP A 218 16.75 9.74 9.69
N ILE A 219 16.02 10.65 9.02
CA ILE A 219 16.10 12.09 9.30
C ILE A 219 15.63 12.39 10.72
N SER A 220 14.60 11.69 11.21
CA SER A 220 14.14 11.87 12.60
C SER A 220 15.22 11.52 13.62
N ILE A 221 15.94 10.41 13.42
CA ILE A 221 17.05 10.00 14.30
C ILE A 221 18.21 10.99 14.20
N ALA A 222 18.63 11.32 12.97
CA ALA A 222 19.77 12.22 12.73
C ALA A 222 19.52 13.64 13.25
N ALA A 223 18.30 14.16 13.10
CA ALA A 223 17.91 15.47 13.60
C ALA A 223 17.92 15.52 15.13
N LEU A 224 17.45 14.47 15.82
CA LEU A 224 17.50 14.40 17.29
C LEU A 224 18.91 14.20 17.83
N CYS A 225 19.78 13.53 17.08
CA CYS A 225 21.20 13.44 17.40
C CYS A 225 21.87 14.83 17.38
N ALA A 226 21.46 15.70 16.44
CA ALA A 226 21.98 17.06 16.30
C ALA A 226 21.32 18.07 17.26
N ASP A 227 20.00 17.98 17.42
CA ASP A 227 19.21 18.87 18.27
C ASP A 227 18.06 18.12 18.97
N PRO A 228 18.24 17.69 20.23
CA PRO A 228 17.21 17.00 21.00
C PRO A 228 15.96 17.85 21.28
N SER A 229 16.06 19.19 21.20
CA SER A 229 14.93 20.09 21.48
C SER A 229 13.81 19.97 20.45
N LEU A 230 14.11 19.42 19.27
CA LEU A 230 13.13 19.12 18.23
C LEU A 230 12.08 18.11 18.68
N TRP A 231 12.41 17.20 19.60
CA TRP A 231 11.47 16.23 20.15
C TRP A 231 10.24 16.93 20.75
N HIS A 232 10.48 17.94 21.60
CA HIS A 232 9.40 18.70 22.22
C HIS A 232 8.80 19.75 21.28
N SER A 233 9.63 20.40 20.46
CA SER A 233 9.18 21.45 19.54
C SER A 233 8.25 20.95 18.43
N LEU A 234 8.39 19.67 18.05
CA LEU A 234 7.56 19.00 17.05
C LEU A 234 6.59 17.99 17.66
N GLU A 235 6.49 17.94 19.00
CA GLU A 235 5.58 17.06 19.74
C GLU A 235 5.72 15.59 19.31
N ALA A 236 6.95 15.09 19.22
CA ALA A 236 7.20 13.70 18.87
C ALA A 236 6.53 12.77 19.89
N GLY A 237 5.81 11.76 19.38
CA GLY A 237 5.05 10.79 20.16
C GLY A 237 3.62 11.20 20.50
N GLU A 238 3.21 12.47 20.38
CA GLU A 238 1.85 12.90 20.72
C GLU A 238 1.25 13.93 19.74
N PRO A 239 -0.08 13.96 19.53
CA PRO A 239 -1.08 12.94 19.84
C PRO A 239 -1.25 11.89 18.72
N GLU A 240 -0.49 11.99 17.62
CA GLU A 240 -0.68 11.20 16.41
C GLU A 240 0.33 10.05 16.21
N GLU A 241 1.02 9.63 17.28
CA GLU A 241 1.98 8.52 17.26
C GLU A 241 2.97 8.66 16.07
N SER A 242 3.74 9.73 16.08
CA SER A 242 4.73 10.05 15.04
C SER A 242 6.09 10.35 15.64
N LEU A 243 7.16 10.19 14.85
CA LEU A 243 8.46 10.79 15.16
C LEU A 243 8.39 12.31 14.89
N LEU A 244 9.30 12.87 14.09
CA LEU A 244 9.36 14.32 13.84
C LEU A 244 8.42 14.83 12.75
N PHE A 245 7.81 13.93 11.96
CA PHE A 245 7.00 14.30 10.81
C PHE A 245 5.60 13.71 10.90
N ARG A 246 4.62 14.45 10.38
CA ARG A 246 3.23 14.06 10.24
C ARG A 246 2.82 14.10 8.77
N ARG A 247 1.68 13.48 8.45
CA ARG A 247 1.16 13.41 7.08
C ARG A 247 1.10 14.77 6.39
N ASN A 248 0.65 15.81 7.10
CA ASN A 248 0.50 17.15 6.54
C ASN A 248 1.84 17.80 6.14
N ASP A 249 2.94 17.40 6.78
CA ASP A 249 4.27 17.88 6.42
C ASP A 249 4.66 17.42 5.01
N PHE A 250 4.20 16.25 4.57
CA PHE A 250 4.48 15.74 3.23
C PHE A 250 3.47 16.21 2.19
N VAL A 251 2.22 16.45 2.59
CA VAL A 251 1.17 16.97 1.69
C VAL A 251 1.42 18.44 1.34
N SER A 252 1.88 19.24 2.31
CA SER A 252 2.16 20.67 2.15
C SER A 252 3.54 21.04 2.70
N PRO A 253 4.65 20.60 2.07
CA PRO A 253 5.98 20.74 2.66
C PRO A 253 6.47 22.18 2.86
N ASP A 254 6.01 23.12 2.06
CA ASP A 254 6.39 24.54 2.17
C ASP A 254 5.73 25.24 3.37
N ALA A 255 4.66 24.68 3.93
CA ALA A 255 3.97 25.18 5.13
C ALA A 255 4.26 24.32 6.38
N SER A 256 5.21 23.39 6.27
CA SER A 256 5.52 22.43 7.32
C SER A 256 6.41 23.03 8.40
N ARG A 257 5.93 23.00 9.64
CA ARG A 257 6.73 23.39 10.81
C ARG A 257 7.95 22.50 11.00
N ALA A 258 7.85 21.21 10.68
CA ALA A 258 8.97 20.27 10.74
C ALA A 258 10.08 20.70 9.78
N PHE A 259 9.77 20.99 8.51
CA PHE A 259 10.77 21.45 7.55
C PHE A 259 11.33 22.84 7.90
N GLU A 260 10.53 23.76 8.44
CA GLU A 260 11.01 25.05 8.94
C GLU A 260 12.06 24.90 10.05
N LEU A 261 11.78 24.08 11.07
CA LEU A 261 12.71 23.86 12.18
C LEU A 261 13.95 23.09 11.74
N LEU A 262 13.81 22.08 10.89
CA LEU A 262 14.94 21.32 10.37
C LEU A 262 15.88 22.18 9.51
N ALA A 263 15.38 23.25 8.88
CA ALA A 263 16.22 24.20 8.16
C ALA A 263 17.13 25.04 9.08
N LEU A 264 16.82 25.11 10.38
CA LEU A 264 17.58 25.86 11.39
C LEU A 264 18.61 25.00 12.14
N VAL A 265 18.55 23.67 12.01
CA VAL A 265 19.50 22.75 12.65
C VAL A 265 20.92 23.03 12.20
N GLU A 266 21.89 23.06 13.12
CA GLU A 266 23.30 23.40 12.83
C GLU A 266 23.98 22.38 11.89
N GLU A 267 23.59 21.12 11.97
CA GLU A 267 24.17 20.03 11.18
C GLU A 267 23.78 20.12 9.69
N LYS A 268 24.78 20.30 8.82
CA LYS A 268 24.55 20.54 7.39
C LYS A 268 23.96 19.32 6.68
N ALA A 269 24.37 18.12 7.09
CA ALA A 269 23.86 16.89 6.50
C ALA A 269 22.34 16.75 6.73
N VAL A 270 21.86 17.03 7.95
CA VAL A 270 20.43 17.01 8.30
C VAL A 270 19.65 18.01 7.44
N ARG A 271 20.12 19.25 7.32
CA ARG A 271 19.46 20.28 6.47
C ARG A 271 19.36 19.85 5.01
N LYS A 272 20.43 19.29 4.43
CA LYS A 272 20.44 18.84 3.04
C LYS A 272 19.43 17.71 2.84
N SER A 273 19.43 16.74 3.74
CA SER A 273 18.54 15.58 3.69
C SER A 273 17.08 15.94 3.90
N ALA A 274 16.76 16.87 4.82
CA ALA A 274 15.41 17.38 4.99
C ALA A 274 14.90 18.07 3.71
N ASN A 275 15.74 18.87 3.05
CA ASN A 275 15.40 19.47 1.76
C ASN A 275 15.22 18.42 0.64
N SER A 276 15.99 17.33 0.65
CA SER A 276 15.79 16.21 -0.27
C SER A 276 14.47 15.49 -0.01
N LEU A 277 14.14 15.18 1.25
CA LEU A 277 12.85 14.57 1.62
C LEU A 277 11.67 15.45 1.19
N ARG A 278 11.79 16.77 1.34
CA ARG A 278 10.81 17.74 0.83
C ARG A 278 10.56 17.58 -0.68
N ALA A 279 11.62 17.44 -1.47
CA ALA A 279 11.50 17.20 -2.91
C ALA A 279 10.91 15.81 -3.19
N PHE A 280 11.31 14.79 -2.43
CA PHE A 280 10.84 13.41 -2.62
C PHE A 280 9.34 13.27 -2.37
N ALA A 281 8.74 14.07 -1.48
CA ALA A 281 7.29 14.09 -1.28
C ALA A 281 6.50 14.53 -2.53
N THR A 282 7.15 15.10 -3.54
CA THR A 282 6.54 15.52 -4.81
C THR A 282 6.83 14.59 -5.98
N LEU A 283 7.69 13.58 -5.78
CA LEU A 283 8.01 12.60 -6.81
C LEU A 283 6.93 11.50 -6.87
N GLU A 284 6.97 10.72 -7.95
CA GLU A 284 6.20 9.47 -8.00
C GLU A 284 6.83 8.46 -7.01
N VAL A 285 6.00 7.65 -6.35
CA VAL A 285 6.45 6.72 -5.29
C VAL A 285 7.61 5.81 -5.75
N PRO A 286 7.61 5.23 -6.96
CA PRO A 286 8.71 4.39 -7.42
C PRO A 286 10.01 5.14 -7.72
N GLU A 287 9.95 6.47 -7.89
CA GLU A 287 11.09 7.32 -8.23
C GLU A 287 11.82 7.86 -6.98
N VAL A 288 11.24 7.66 -5.78
CA VAL A 288 11.90 8.06 -4.53
C VAL A 288 13.21 7.27 -4.38
N PRO A 289 14.36 7.94 -4.26
CA PRO A 289 15.64 7.25 -4.16
C PRO A 289 15.80 6.57 -2.80
N ARG A 290 16.51 5.45 -2.79
CA ARG A 290 16.94 4.79 -1.55
C ARG A 290 17.89 5.69 -0.75
N LEU A 291 18.03 5.40 0.56
CA LEU A 291 19.05 6.04 1.39
C LEU A 291 20.44 5.82 0.78
N PRO A 292 21.28 6.87 0.69
CA PRO A 292 22.62 6.76 0.15
C PRO A 292 23.48 5.89 1.08
N ASP A 293 24.26 5.01 0.46
CA ASP A 293 25.21 4.18 1.18
C ASP A 293 26.51 4.97 1.40
N PRO A 294 26.96 5.16 2.64
CA PRO A 294 28.21 5.87 2.95
C PRO A 294 29.43 5.25 2.27
N ASP A 295 29.39 3.95 1.94
CA ASP A 295 30.48 3.25 1.24
C ASP A 295 30.42 3.38 -0.29
N SER A 296 29.30 3.89 -0.84
CA SER A 296 29.05 3.94 -2.29
C SER A 296 29.56 5.21 -2.98
N GLU A 297 29.97 6.26 -2.25
CA GLU A 297 30.58 7.45 -2.85
C GLU A 297 31.93 7.15 -3.56
N GLY A 298 32.47 5.92 -3.42
CA GLY A 298 33.68 5.45 -4.11
C GLY A 298 33.47 4.59 -5.38
N LYS A 299 32.24 4.19 -5.75
CA LYS A 299 31.99 3.31 -6.90
C LYS A 299 30.71 3.66 -7.66
N ALA A 300 30.79 4.67 -8.52
CA ALA A 300 29.75 4.94 -9.51
C ALA A 300 30.06 4.23 -10.85
N GLY A 301 29.13 3.38 -11.31
CA GLY A 301 28.94 3.11 -12.75
C GLY A 301 28.69 1.65 -13.16
N GLN A 302 27.41 1.25 -13.32
CA GLN A 302 26.77 0.78 -14.58
C GLN A 302 25.54 -0.12 -14.31
N PRO A 303 24.44 -0.01 -15.10
CA PRO A 303 23.26 -0.86 -15.01
C PRO A 303 23.42 -2.13 -15.85
N SER A 304 23.25 -3.30 -15.23
CA SER A 304 23.22 -4.60 -15.92
C SER A 304 21.81 -4.93 -16.41
N ASN A 305 21.76 -5.26 -17.70
CA ASN A 305 20.60 -5.62 -18.53
C ASN A 305 19.60 -6.60 -17.87
N LEU A 306 18.31 -6.25 -18.00
CA LEU A 306 17.17 -7.14 -17.77
C LEU A 306 17.07 -8.18 -18.88
N HIS A 307 17.21 -9.46 -18.52
CA HIS A 307 16.69 -10.57 -19.30
C HIS A 307 15.17 -10.66 -19.09
N ILE A 308 14.42 -10.32 -20.13
CA ILE A 308 12.99 -10.63 -20.24
C ILE A 308 12.88 -12.00 -20.93
N SER A 309 12.45 -13.02 -20.20
CA SER A 309 11.88 -14.23 -20.79
C SER A 309 10.37 -14.18 -20.61
N ALA A 310 9.69 -14.22 -21.76
CA ALA A 310 8.26 -14.10 -21.91
C ALA A 310 7.48 -15.39 -21.58
N PHE A 311 6.16 -15.20 -21.47
CA PHE A 311 5.03 -16.15 -21.46
C PHE A 311 4.64 -16.84 -20.14
N SER A 312 3.50 -16.42 -19.57
CA SER A 312 2.19 -17.02 -19.91
C SER A 312 1.02 -16.23 -19.31
N ASN A 313 0.10 -15.78 -20.17
CA ASN A 313 -1.10 -15.00 -19.86
C ASN A 313 -2.33 -15.92 -19.75
N ASN A 314 -3.20 -15.69 -18.76
CA ASN A 314 -4.63 -15.43 -18.98
C ASN A 314 -5.41 -15.39 -17.65
N THR A 315 -5.42 -14.23 -16.97
CA THR A 315 -6.53 -13.84 -16.07
C THR A 315 -6.51 -12.36 -15.67
N ALA A 316 -5.48 -11.59 -16.03
CA ALA A 316 -5.31 -10.18 -15.68
C ALA A 316 -5.99 -9.18 -16.65
N PHE A 317 -6.90 -9.66 -17.50
CA PHE A 317 -7.40 -8.87 -18.63
C PHE A 317 -8.53 -7.88 -18.24
N ARG A 318 -9.26 -8.10 -17.13
CA ARG A 318 -10.46 -7.30 -16.81
C ARG A 318 -10.26 -6.11 -15.86
N THR A 319 -9.13 -5.98 -15.18
CA THR A 319 -8.90 -4.93 -14.16
C THR A 319 -7.95 -3.82 -14.64
N SER A 320 -7.34 -4.01 -15.81
CA SER A 320 -6.34 -3.13 -16.42
C SER A 320 -6.96 -2.05 -17.33
N LEU A 321 -8.29 -2.03 -17.48
CA LEU A 321 -8.98 -1.06 -18.35
C LEU A 321 -9.20 0.32 -17.70
N THR A 322 -9.39 0.40 -16.39
CA THR A 322 -9.70 1.66 -15.68
C THR A 322 -8.46 2.44 -15.23
N VAL A 323 -7.38 1.75 -14.86
CA VAL A 323 -6.16 2.38 -14.30
C VAL A 323 -5.31 3.09 -15.36
N LEU A 324 -5.41 2.67 -16.63
CA LEU A 324 -4.70 3.32 -17.75
C LEU A 324 -5.41 4.60 -18.23
N TYR A 325 -6.71 4.72 -17.97
CA TYR A 325 -7.52 5.83 -18.47
C TYR A 325 -7.27 7.13 -17.67
N ASP A 326 -7.05 7.02 -16.36
CA ASP A 326 -6.75 8.17 -15.49
C ASP A 326 -5.31 8.71 -15.68
N ARG A 327 -4.43 7.92 -16.31
CA ARG A 327 -3.02 8.26 -16.58
C ARG A 327 -2.85 9.21 -17.79
N LEU A 328 -3.81 9.26 -18.71
CA LEU A 328 -3.70 10.05 -19.96
C LEU A 328 -4.30 11.46 -19.85
N LEU A 329 -5.29 11.70 -18.99
CA LEU A 329 -6.04 12.97 -18.95
C LEU A 329 -5.44 14.10 -18.09
N LYS A 330 -4.25 13.92 -17.50
CA LYS A 330 -3.56 14.98 -16.71
C LYS A 330 -2.35 15.64 -17.37
N ARG A 331 -2.23 15.58 -18.70
CA ARG A 331 -1.33 16.48 -19.44
C ARG A 331 -2.08 17.71 -19.97
N LYS A 332 -2.17 18.76 -19.15
CA LYS A 332 -2.40 20.13 -19.66
C LYS A 332 -1.07 20.74 -20.16
N PRO A 333 -1.10 21.60 -21.19
CA PRO A 333 0.07 21.97 -21.97
C PRO A 333 0.94 22.99 -21.21
N ARG A 334 2.23 22.69 -21.04
CA ARG A 334 3.21 23.68 -20.58
C ARG A 334 3.67 24.52 -21.77
N LYS A 335 3.54 25.83 -21.60
CA LYS A 335 4.01 26.89 -22.50
C LYS A 335 5.45 26.68 -22.95
N ALA A 336 5.69 26.98 -24.23
CA ALA A 336 7.00 27.06 -24.86
C ALA A 336 7.92 28.03 -24.11
N SER A 337 9.13 27.57 -23.79
CA SER A 337 10.29 28.42 -23.49
C SER A 337 11.58 27.67 -23.82
N ALA A 338 12.29 28.21 -24.81
CA ALA A 338 13.71 28.08 -25.14
C ALA A 338 14.37 26.68 -25.11
N ILE A 339 14.54 26.12 -26.31
CA ILE A 339 15.45 25.01 -26.62
C ILE A 339 16.90 25.51 -26.45
N SER A 340 17.61 24.94 -25.48
CA SER A 340 19.07 24.78 -25.54
C SER A 340 19.37 23.36 -26.05
N PRO A 341 20.38 23.13 -26.91
CA PRO A 341 20.58 21.83 -27.55
C PRO A 341 21.05 20.77 -26.56
N PRO A 342 20.63 19.49 -26.70
CA PRO A 342 21.04 18.43 -25.81
C PRO A 342 22.45 17.92 -26.12
N GLU A 343 23.24 17.75 -25.06
CA GLU A 343 24.45 16.96 -25.04
C GLU A 343 24.11 15.50 -25.37
N THR A 344 24.76 14.97 -26.40
CA THR A 344 24.67 13.58 -26.83
C THR A 344 25.59 12.71 -25.97
N SER A 345 25.03 11.92 -25.06
CA SER A 345 25.72 10.79 -24.45
C SER A 345 25.16 9.48 -25.00
N TYR A 346 25.79 8.97 -26.05
CA TYR A 346 25.70 7.57 -26.47
C TYR A 346 26.92 6.82 -25.93
N SER A 347 26.64 5.71 -25.25
CA SER A 347 27.59 4.70 -24.80
C SER A 347 27.52 3.50 -25.74
N GLY A 348 28.68 3.01 -26.18
CA GLY A 348 28.83 1.68 -26.74
C GLY A 348 29.35 1.64 -28.18
N GLY A 349 30.67 1.49 -28.34
CA GLY A 349 31.28 1.04 -29.59
C GLY A 349 32.39 1.95 -30.12
N ALA A 350 33.62 1.68 -29.70
CA ALA A 350 34.86 1.95 -30.46
C ALA A 350 35.18 3.39 -30.96
N SER A 351 34.75 4.45 -30.26
CA SER A 351 35.15 5.83 -30.63
C SER A 351 36.55 6.24 -30.12
N TRP A 352 37.03 5.68 -29.01
CA TRP A 352 38.33 6.05 -28.42
C TRP A 352 39.56 5.46 -29.15
N ILE A 353 39.35 4.51 -30.07
CA ILE A 353 40.41 3.87 -30.87
C ILE A 353 40.69 4.64 -32.17
N LEU A 354 39.80 5.54 -32.59
CA LEU A 354 39.97 6.37 -33.79
C LEU A 354 40.62 7.74 -33.53
N ASP A 355 40.63 8.23 -32.28
CA ASP A 355 41.31 9.49 -31.92
C ASP A 355 42.85 9.38 -31.86
N HIS A 356 43.40 8.17 -31.97
CA HIS A 356 44.84 7.93 -32.06
C HIS A 356 45.31 7.38 -33.41
N ILE A 357 44.41 7.30 -34.40
CA ILE A 357 44.81 7.10 -35.78
C ILE A 357 44.71 8.46 -36.46
N THR A 358 45.75 9.27 -36.27
CA THR A 358 46.07 10.31 -37.24
C THR A 358 46.34 9.62 -38.56
N LEU A 359 45.29 9.40 -39.37
CA LEU A 359 45.46 9.29 -40.81
C LEU A 359 46.05 10.63 -41.22
N GLU A 360 47.38 10.68 -41.32
CA GLU A 360 48.09 11.77 -41.94
C GLU A 360 47.35 12.12 -43.23
N ALA A 361 46.89 13.37 -43.32
CA ALA A 361 46.37 13.89 -44.56
C ALA A 361 47.39 13.53 -45.66
N PRO A 362 46.97 12.91 -46.78
CA PRO A 362 47.90 12.52 -47.82
C PRO A 362 48.72 13.77 -48.15
N PRO A 363 50.07 13.71 -48.11
CA PRO A 363 50.89 14.89 -48.33
C PRO A 363 50.44 15.47 -49.66
N HIS A 364 49.97 16.73 -49.64
CA HIS A 364 49.71 17.44 -50.87
C HIS A 364 50.99 17.32 -51.69
N LYS A 365 50.95 16.50 -52.77
CA LYS A 365 52.10 16.30 -53.65
C LYS A 365 52.63 17.69 -53.97
N LYS A 366 53.84 18.00 -53.49
CA LYS A 366 54.51 19.26 -53.78
C LYS A 366 54.35 19.50 -55.27
N ARG A 367 53.69 20.61 -55.58
CA ARG A 367 53.36 20.99 -56.95
C ARG A 367 54.68 20.98 -57.74
N SER A 368 54.71 20.27 -58.87
CA SER A 368 55.93 20.18 -59.68
C SER A 368 56.43 21.60 -59.96
N THR A 369 57.66 21.88 -59.53
CA THR A 369 58.32 23.19 -59.69
C THR A 369 58.31 23.64 -61.15
N TYR A 370 58.35 22.68 -62.08
CA TYR A 370 58.26 22.90 -63.51
C TYR A 370 56.93 23.55 -63.97
N LEU A 371 55.79 23.14 -63.38
CA LEU A 371 54.47 23.69 -63.72
C LEU A 371 54.29 25.12 -63.20
N LEU A 372 54.84 25.42 -62.02
CA LEU A 372 54.84 26.78 -61.47
C LEU A 372 55.71 27.71 -62.32
N LEU A 373 56.91 27.27 -62.73
CA LEU A 373 57.80 28.01 -63.62
C LEU A 373 57.15 28.31 -64.98
N GLN A 374 56.43 27.34 -65.56
CA GLN A 374 55.70 27.52 -66.81
C GLN A 374 54.56 28.55 -66.67
N GLU A 375 53.85 28.54 -65.54
CA GLU A 375 52.77 29.49 -65.26
C GLU A 375 53.30 30.90 -65.02
N SER A 376 54.39 31.05 -64.26
CA SER A 376 55.08 32.33 -64.09
C SER A 376 55.57 32.87 -65.43
N PHE A 377 56.15 32.02 -66.30
CA PHE A 377 56.65 32.43 -67.62
C PHE A 377 55.52 32.99 -68.52
N VAL A 378 54.35 32.34 -68.55
CA VAL A 378 53.21 32.82 -69.34
C VAL A 378 52.65 34.13 -68.77
N SER A 379 52.57 34.28 -67.45
CA SER A 379 52.18 35.54 -66.81
C SER A 379 53.15 36.69 -67.12
N TYR A 380 54.46 36.45 -67.02
CA TYR A 380 55.48 37.43 -67.40
C TYR A 380 55.40 37.79 -68.89
N LEU A 381 55.09 36.84 -69.76
CA LEU A 381 54.90 37.09 -71.19
C LEU A 381 53.69 37.99 -71.46
N ILE A 382 52.56 37.78 -70.78
CA ILE A 382 51.35 38.62 -70.89
C ILE A 382 51.62 40.05 -70.39
N LEU A 383 52.37 40.19 -69.29
CA LEU A 383 52.77 41.50 -68.78
C LEU A 383 53.73 42.21 -69.76
N LEU A 384 54.68 41.49 -70.35
CA LEU A 384 55.65 42.04 -71.29
C LEU A 384 55.00 42.47 -72.61
N THR A 385 54.00 41.74 -73.10
CA THR A 385 53.22 42.13 -74.29
C THR A 385 52.34 43.36 -74.01
N ALA A 386 51.76 43.47 -72.81
CA ALA A 386 50.99 44.65 -72.40
C ALA A 386 51.89 45.91 -72.30
N VAL A 387 53.09 45.79 -71.75
CA VAL A 387 54.09 46.88 -71.70
C VAL A 387 54.56 47.27 -73.10
N SER A 388 54.82 46.30 -73.97
CA SER A 388 55.25 46.54 -75.35
C SER A 388 54.16 47.23 -76.17
N ALA A 389 52.89 46.82 -76.01
CA ALA A 389 51.74 47.46 -76.64
C ALA A 389 51.50 48.89 -76.10
N ALA A 390 51.74 49.11 -74.82
CA ALA A 390 51.67 50.45 -74.24
C ALA A 390 52.77 51.37 -74.81
N ALA A 391 53.99 50.85 -75.02
CA ALA A 391 55.10 51.61 -75.59
C ALA A 391 54.87 52.01 -77.06
N THR A 392 54.22 51.17 -77.87
CA THR A 392 53.89 51.52 -79.26
C THR A 392 52.77 52.55 -79.34
N LEU A 393 51.75 52.45 -78.48
CA LEU A 393 50.63 53.40 -78.37
C LEU A 393 50.98 54.70 -77.64
N TYR A 394 52.13 54.75 -76.94
CA TYR A 394 52.64 55.93 -76.23
C TYR A 394 52.87 57.13 -77.16
N SER A 395 53.12 56.87 -78.45
CA SER A 395 53.39 57.88 -79.47
C SER A 395 52.20 58.76 -79.84
N SER A 396 50.96 58.39 -79.47
CA SER A 396 49.74 59.12 -79.86
C SER A 396 48.91 59.69 -78.70
N ALA A 397 48.87 59.04 -77.53
CA ALA A 397 48.17 59.54 -76.33
C ALA A 397 48.74 58.90 -75.04
N PRO A 398 49.81 59.45 -74.45
CA PRO A 398 50.68 58.73 -73.52
C PRO A 398 50.01 58.30 -72.22
N VAL A 399 49.13 59.13 -71.65
CA VAL A 399 48.47 58.82 -70.37
C VAL A 399 47.30 57.84 -70.55
N ALA A 400 46.48 58.03 -71.58
CA ALA A 400 45.32 57.17 -71.84
C ALA A 400 45.74 55.79 -72.34
N ALA A 401 46.77 55.69 -73.19
CA ALA A 401 47.30 54.43 -73.68
C ALA A 401 47.91 53.58 -72.55
N LEU A 402 48.66 54.19 -71.64
CA LEU A 402 49.22 53.50 -70.47
C LEU A 402 48.11 52.93 -69.57
N LEU A 403 47.09 53.74 -69.25
CA LEU A 403 45.96 53.29 -68.44
C LEU A 403 45.19 52.16 -69.13
N PHE A 404 44.85 52.31 -70.40
CA PHE A 404 44.07 51.31 -71.14
C PHE A 404 44.81 49.97 -71.30
N CYS A 405 46.10 50.01 -71.69
CA CYS A 405 46.92 48.80 -71.82
C CYS A 405 47.18 48.13 -70.47
N SER A 406 47.35 48.89 -69.38
CA SER A 406 47.50 48.33 -68.04
C SER A 406 46.23 47.63 -67.56
N ILE A 407 45.04 48.20 -67.80
CA ILE A 407 43.75 47.62 -67.40
C ILE A 407 43.48 46.33 -68.19
N ILE A 408 43.73 46.33 -69.50
CA ILE A 408 43.55 45.14 -70.35
C ILE A 408 44.58 44.05 -70.02
N GLY A 409 45.85 44.43 -69.83
CA GLY A 409 46.92 43.50 -69.45
C GLY A 409 46.62 42.84 -68.10
N PHE A 410 46.25 43.63 -67.10
CA PHE A 410 45.88 43.11 -65.78
C PHE A 410 44.59 42.26 -65.84
N GLY A 411 43.59 42.68 -66.62
CA GLY A 411 42.35 41.92 -66.80
C GLY A 411 42.56 40.57 -67.47
N THR A 412 43.40 40.50 -68.51
CA THR A 412 43.74 39.26 -69.22
C THR A 412 44.59 38.32 -68.36
N GLU A 413 45.53 38.85 -67.58
CA GLU A 413 46.31 38.09 -66.62
C GLU A 413 45.44 37.49 -65.50
N MET A 414 44.56 38.29 -64.90
CA MET A 414 43.64 37.83 -63.86
C MET A 414 42.66 36.77 -64.40
N ALA A 415 42.22 36.91 -65.65
CA ALA A 415 41.38 35.91 -66.31
C ALA A 415 42.14 34.59 -66.56
N TYR A 416 43.38 34.65 -67.03
CA TYR A 416 44.25 33.47 -67.23
C TYR A 416 44.53 32.74 -65.91
N LEU A 417 44.93 33.47 -64.87
CA LEU A 417 45.21 32.92 -63.55
C LEU A 417 43.95 32.32 -62.90
N SER A 418 42.79 32.97 -63.06
CA SER A 418 41.50 32.44 -62.60
C SER A 418 41.10 31.16 -63.33
N TRP A 419 41.28 31.11 -64.65
CA TRP A 419 41.01 29.90 -65.45
C TRP A 419 41.94 28.74 -65.06
N ARG A 420 43.23 29.00 -64.86
CA ARG A 420 44.20 28.00 -64.40
C ARG A 420 43.93 27.54 -62.98
N TYR A 421 43.63 28.46 -62.05
CA TYR A 421 43.24 28.14 -60.67
C TYR A 421 42.04 27.18 -60.64
N ARG A 422 41.05 27.38 -61.51
CA ARG A 422 39.88 26.48 -61.63
C ARG A 422 40.22 25.06 -62.11
N LYS A 423 41.34 24.88 -62.82
CA LYS A 423 41.84 23.57 -63.29
C LYS A 423 42.75 22.86 -62.28
N VAL A 424 43.07 23.50 -61.15
CA VAL A 424 43.85 22.85 -60.09
C VAL A 424 43.01 21.76 -59.44
N ARG A 425 43.57 20.54 -59.35
CA ARG A 425 42.89 19.36 -58.80
C ARG A 425 42.28 19.61 -57.42
N ALA A 426 43.03 20.23 -56.51
CA ALA A 426 42.53 20.58 -55.17
C ALA A 426 41.35 21.59 -55.19
N VAL A 427 41.27 22.47 -56.19
CA VAL A 427 40.15 23.42 -56.34
C VAL A 427 38.91 22.73 -56.92
N GLN A 428 39.10 21.77 -57.83
CA GLN A 428 38.01 20.93 -58.36
C GLN A 428 37.44 20.01 -57.27
N GLU A 429 38.31 19.36 -56.50
CA GLU A 429 37.92 18.53 -55.36
C GLU A 429 37.18 19.37 -54.30
N LYS A 430 37.69 20.56 -53.93
CA LYS A 430 36.99 21.51 -53.04
C LYS A 430 35.58 21.88 -53.54
N ARG A 431 35.43 22.16 -54.84
CA ARG A 431 34.12 22.49 -55.44
C ARG A 431 33.16 21.31 -55.42
N ALA A 432 33.62 20.13 -55.79
CA ALA A 432 32.82 18.90 -55.74
C ALA A 432 32.37 18.57 -54.31
N THR A 433 33.26 18.71 -53.31
CA THR A 433 32.92 18.56 -51.90
C THR A 433 31.86 19.59 -51.47
N CYS A 434 31.96 20.84 -51.91
CA CYS A 434 30.98 21.89 -51.59
C CYS A 434 29.59 21.59 -52.19
N GLU A 435 29.54 21.10 -53.44
CA GLU A 435 28.28 20.69 -54.05
C GLU A 435 27.65 19.48 -53.34
N ASN A 436 28.45 18.51 -52.93
CA ASN A 436 27.98 17.35 -52.18
C ASN A 436 27.42 17.73 -50.80
N ILE A 437 28.09 18.65 -50.08
CA ILE A 437 27.60 19.21 -48.81
C ILE A 437 26.22 19.85 -49.01
N LYS A 438 26.04 20.67 -50.04
CA LYS A 438 24.73 21.29 -50.33
C LYS A 438 23.63 20.27 -50.63
N ARG A 439 23.94 19.22 -51.39
CA ARG A 439 22.98 18.13 -51.68
C ARG A 439 22.60 17.37 -50.41
N LEU A 440 23.56 17.15 -49.51
CA LEU A 440 23.32 16.48 -48.24
C LEU A 440 22.51 17.35 -47.27
N GLU A 441 22.74 18.66 -47.24
CA GLU A 441 21.93 19.59 -46.44
C GLU A 441 20.46 19.56 -46.87
N LEU A 442 20.20 19.56 -48.18
CA LEU A 442 18.85 19.39 -48.73
C LEU A 442 18.25 18.04 -48.32
N ALA A 443 18.97 16.94 -48.49
CA ALA A 443 18.49 15.60 -48.14
C ALA A 443 18.24 15.43 -46.62
N LEU A 444 19.08 16.02 -45.76
CA LEU A 444 18.87 16.02 -44.31
C LEU A 444 17.65 16.86 -43.92
N SER A 445 17.42 17.98 -44.60
CA SER A 445 16.22 18.81 -44.37
C SER A 445 14.93 18.09 -44.77
N GLU A 446 14.93 17.36 -45.89
CA GLU A 446 13.82 16.56 -46.37
C GLU A 446 13.50 15.40 -45.42
N LEU A 447 14.51 14.61 -45.03
CA LEU A 447 14.36 13.53 -44.04
C LEU A 447 13.85 14.05 -42.69
N ARG A 448 14.29 15.23 -42.26
CA ARG A 448 13.78 15.87 -41.04
C ARG A 448 12.31 16.26 -41.17
N SER A 449 11.88 16.74 -42.33
CA SER A 449 10.47 17.04 -42.61
C SER A 449 9.61 15.77 -42.55
N GLU A 450 10.04 14.70 -43.22
CA GLU A 450 9.33 13.41 -43.20
C GLU A 450 9.21 12.83 -41.77
N LEU A 451 10.27 12.93 -40.96
CA LEU A 451 10.24 12.50 -39.56
C LEU A 451 9.24 13.30 -38.72
N ASN A 452 9.14 14.61 -38.95
CA ASN A 452 8.16 15.45 -38.28
C ASN A 452 6.73 15.07 -38.71
N GLU A 453 6.48 14.88 -40.00
CA GLU A 453 5.17 14.47 -40.52
C GLU A 453 4.70 13.13 -39.94
N LEU A 454 5.60 12.13 -39.87
CA LEU A 454 5.27 10.85 -39.25
C LEU A 454 4.99 10.99 -37.75
N ASN A 455 5.71 11.84 -37.05
CA ASN A 455 5.47 12.09 -35.64
C ASN A 455 4.12 12.81 -35.43
N ASP A 456 3.74 13.72 -36.31
CA ASP A 456 2.42 14.38 -36.28
C ASP A 456 1.29 13.39 -36.57
N ILE A 457 1.46 12.50 -37.57
CA ILE A 457 0.51 11.41 -37.85
C ILE A 457 0.37 10.49 -36.64
N LYS A 458 1.50 10.13 -35.99
CA LYS A 458 1.50 9.33 -34.76
C LYS A 458 0.66 9.98 -33.67
N GLN A 459 0.86 11.27 -33.40
CA GLN A 459 0.10 12.00 -32.38
C GLN A 459 -1.40 12.04 -32.71
N ASN A 460 -1.77 12.26 -33.97
CA ASN A 460 -3.17 12.32 -34.38
C ASN A 460 -3.89 10.97 -34.20
N ILE A 461 -3.24 9.85 -34.55
CA ILE A 461 -3.80 8.51 -34.37
C ILE A 461 -3.97 8.18 -32.88
N ILE A 462 -2.95 8.50 -32.07
CA ILE A 462 -3.03 8.34 -30.61
C ILE A 462 -4.26 9.08 -30.08
N GLN A 463 -4.43 10.35 -30.45
CA GLN A 463 -5.54 11.15 -29.96
C GLN A 463 -6.91 10.58 -30.35
N ILE A 464 -7.11 10.22 -31.63
CA ILE A 464 -8.39 9.69 -32.12
C ILE A 464 -8.74 8.36 -31.42
N GLU A 465 -7.77 7.44 -31.32
CA GLU A 465 -8.01 6.13 -30.69
C GLU A 465 -8.19 6.25 -29.17
N GLU A 466 -7.50 7.18 -28.51
CA GLU A 466 -7.72 7.49 -27.09
C GLU A 466 -9.14 8.04 -26.83
N GLU A 467 -9.65 8.88 -27.72
CA GLU A 467 -11.04 9.39 -27.67
C GLU A 467 -12.06 8.26 -27.90
N LEU A 468 -11.80 7.32 -28.81
CA LEU A 468 -12.69 6.16 -29.02
C LEU A 468 -12.66 5.20 -27.83
N ILE A 469 -11.48 4.90 -27.29
CA ILE A 469 -11.33 4.09 -26.08
C ILE A 469 -12.04 4.77 -24.91
N HIS A 470 -12.03 6.10 -24.83
CA HIS A 470 -12.78 6.85 -23.81
C HIS A 470 -14.27 6.54 -23.84
N ASP A 471 -14.89 6.69 -25.01
CA ASP A 471 -16.33 6.52 -25.18
C ASP A 471 -16.76 5.10 -24.82
N CYS A 472 -16.00 4.10 -25.30
CA CYS A 472 -16.25 2.70 -24.97
C CYS A 472 -16.11 2.41 -23.47
N VAL A 473 -15.12 2.98 -22.80
CA VAL A 473 -14.93 2.81 -21.34
C VAL A 473 -16.05 3.49 -20.55
N LEU A 474 -16.48 4.70 -20.95
CA LEU A 474 -17.59 5.39 -20.30
C LEU A 474 -18.88 4.56 -20.36
N ARG A 475 -19.19 4.01 -21.53
CA ARG A 475 -20.35 3.12 -21.73
C ARG A 475 -20.26 1.84 -20.90
N LEU A 476 -19.05 1.29 -20.74
CA LEU A 476 -18.80 0.12 -19.89
C LEU A 476 -19.04 0.45 -18.41
N GLU A 477 -18.57 1.60 -17.93
CA GLU A 477 -18.77 2.06 -16.56
C GLU A 477 -20.26 2.30 -16.25
N GLU A 478 -21.00 2.92 -17.17
CA GLU A 478 -22.46 3.11 -17.03
C GLU A 478 -23.22 1.78 -16.99
N ALA A 479 -22.84 0.81 -17.82
CA ALA A 479 -23.42 -0.54 -17.79
C ALA A 479 -23.11 -1.27 -16.48
N ALA A 480 -21.86 -1.20 -16.01
CA ALA A 480 -21.44 -1.80 -14.74
C ALA A 480 -22.12 -1.13 -13.53
N TYR A 481 -22.33 0.18 -13.58
CA TYR A 481 -23.06 0.92 -12.55
C TYR A 481 -24.52 0.46 -12.44
N ARG A 482 -25.20 0.28 -13.58
CA ARG A 482 -26.59 -0.24 -13.62
C ARG A 482 -26.69 -1.62 -12.99
N GLU A 483 -25.76 -2.53 -13.28
CA GLU A 483 -25.71 -3.87 -12.67
C GLU A 483 -25.52 -3.77 -11.15
N ARG A 484 -24.50 -3.03 -10.70
CA ARG A 484 -24.20 -2.88 -9.26
C ARG A 484 -25.40 -2.32 -8.50
N HIS A 485 -25.99 -1.24 -9.00
CA HIS A 485 -27.14 -0.61 -8.36
C HIS A 485 -28.34 -1.57 -8.26
N ALA A 486 -28.59 -2.38 -9.30
CA ALA A 486 -29.64 -3.40 -9.28
C ALA A 486 -29.34 -4.51 -8.24
N THR A 487 -28.09 -4.97 -8.16
CA THR A 487 -27.70 -5.99 -7.16
C THR A 487 -27.78 -5.48 -5.72
N GLU A 488 -27.34 -4.24 -5.48
CA GLU A 488 -27.41 -3.60 -4.15
C GLU A 488 -28.85 -3.42 -3.67
N ALA A 489 -29.79 -3.12 -4.58
CA ALA A 489 -31.21 -3.00 -4.24
C ALA A 489 -31.78 -4.33 -3.71
N VAL A 490 -31.43 -5.46 -4.35
CA VAL A 490 -31.85 -6.80 -3.92
C VAL A 490 -31.21 -7.18 -2.58
N GLU A 491 -29.93 -6.86 -2.38
CA GLU A 491 -29.23 -7.12 -1.12
C GLU A 491 -29.82 -6.29 0.05
N LYS A 492 -30.18 -5.03 -0.19
CA LYS A 492 -30.87 -4.18 0.80
C LYS A 492 -32.23 -4.76 1.18
N GLU A 493 -33.03 -5.20 0.21
CA GLU A 493 -34.33 -5.86 0.47
C GLU A 493 -34.16 -7.14 1.30
N LEU A 494 -33.19 -7.99 0.95
CA LEU A 494 -32.86 -9.19 1.71
C LEU A 494 -32.44 -8.85 3.15
N HIS A 495 -31.61 -7.83 3.34
CA HIS A 495 -31.17 -7.40 4.66
C HIS A 495 -32.34 -6.96 5.55
N ILE A 496 -33.28 -6.19 5.00
CA ILE A 496 -34.50 -5.77 5.71
C ILE A 496 -35.29 -7.00 6.17
N HIS A 497 -35.55 -7.97 5.27
CA HIS A 497 -36.28 -9.18 5.61
C HIS A 497 -35.58 -10.03 6.68
N LEU A 498 -34.27 -10.24 6.57
CA LEU A 498 -33.50 -11.00 7.56
C LEU A 498 -33.48 -10.31 8.93
N SER A 499 -33.37 -8.97 8.96
CA SER A 499 -33.41 -8.22 10.21
C SER A 499 -34.77 -8.36 10.93
N GLY A 500 -35.87 -8.37 10.16
CA GLY A 500 -37.21 -8.63 10.68
C GLY A 500 -37.34 -10.00 11.31
N LEU A 501 -36.88 -11.06 10.62
CA LEU A 501 -36.91 -12.44 11.13
C LEU A 501 -36.07 -12.62 12.40
N VAL A 502 -34.90 -11.96 12.48
CA VAL A 502 -34.07 -11.97 13.70
C VAL A 502 -34.81 -11.30 14.87
N GLY A 503 -35.52 -10.21 14.61
CA GLY A 503 -36.39 -9.56 15.58
C GLY A 503 -37.45 -10.51 16.12
N GLU A 504 -38.20 -11.17 15.23
CA GLU A 504 -39.23 -12.15 15.61
C GLU A 504 -38.67 -13.36 16.36
N ARG A 505 -37.47 -13.84 16.00
CA ARG A 505 -36.84 -14.95 16.72
C ARG A 505 -36.53 -14.56 18.17
N ARG A 506 -36.04 -13.33 18.40
CA ARG A 506 -35.79 -12.82 19.75
C ARG A 506 -37.06 -12.67 20.58
N THR A 507 -38.18 -12.24 19.98
CA THR A 507 -39.45 -12.15 20.70
C THR A 507 -39.95 -13.53 21.12
N ILE A 508 -39.85 -14.53 20.23
CA ILE A 508 -40.20 -15.92 20.53
C ILE A 508 -39.31 -16.50 21.65
N ASP A 509 -38.00 -16.26 21.62
CA ASP A 509 -37.07 -16.70 22.67
C ASP A 509 -37.41 -16.06 24.03
N GLN A 510 -37.80 -14.79 24.03
CA GLN A 510 -38.21 -14.09 25.23
C GLN A 510 -39.56 -14.63 25.77
N GLU A 511 -40.54 -14.87 24.89
CA GLU A 511 -41.81 -15.51 25.25
C GLU A 511 -41.58 -16.87 25.90
N GLU A 512 -40.75 -17.73 25.29
CA GLU A 512 -40.41 -19.05 25.83
C GLU A 512 -39.79 -18.95 27.23
N LYS A 513 -38.84 -18.03 27.43
CA LYS A 513 -38.21 -17.79 28.73
C LYS A 513 -39.22 -17.34 29.79
N THR A 514 -40.15 -16.45 29.43
CA THR A 514 -41.19 -15.97 30.35
C THR A 514 -42.21 -17.06 30.72
N GLU A 515 -42.58 -17.92 29.76
CA GLU A 515 -43.46 -19.07 30.02
C GLU A 515 -42.78 -20.09 30.94
N LEU A 516 -41.49 -20.39 30.71
CA LEU A 516 -40.70 -21.25 31.59
C LEU A 516 -40.59 -20.68 33.01
N SER A 517 -40.28 -19.38 33.16
CA SER A 517 -40.14 -18.76 34.49
C SER A 517 -41.46 -18.71 35.26
N SER A 518 -42.57 -18.40 34.57
CA SER A 518 -43.89 -18.35 35.21
C SER A 518 -44.36 -19.73 35.64
N LYS A 519 -44.14 -20.77 34.82
CA LYS A 519 -44.41 -22.16 35.17
C LYS A 519 -43.55 -22.62 36.34
N LEU A 520 -42.25 -22.30 36.33
CA LEU A 520 -41.36 -22.63 37.44
C LEU A 520 -41.84 -21.99 38.75
N ALA A 521 -42.20 -20.71 38.74
CA ALA A 521 -42.72 -20.03 39.93
C ALA A 521 -44.01 -20.70 40.45
N SER A 522 -44.93 -21.08 39.55
CA SER A 522 -46.16 -21.78 39.92
C SER A 522 -45.88 -23.17 40.52
N PHE A 523 -44.93 -23.91 39.94
CA PHE A 523 -44.52 -25.23 40.41
C PHE A 523 -43.86 -25.15 41.80
N GLN A 524 -42.95 -24.19 42.00
CA GLN A 524 -42.26 -23.97 43.27
C GLN A 524 -43.25 -23.62 44.40
N LYS A 525 -44.26 -22.82 44.10
CA LYS A 525 -45.33 -22.47 45.05
C LYS A 525 -46.14 -23.71 45.46
N THR A 526 -46.66 -24.46 44.49
CA THR A 526 -47.46 -25.66 44.76
C THR A 526 -46.65 -26.72 45.50
N TRP A 527 -45.40 -26.93 45.11
CA TRP A 527 -44.50 -27.87 45.78
C TRP A 527 -44.27 -27.50 47.24
N LEU A 528 -44.01 -26.22 47.55
CA LEU A 528 -43.80 -25.75 48.92
C LEU A 528 -45.07 -25.96 49.77
N GLU A 529 -46.24 -25.61 49.24
CA GLU A 529 -47.53 -25.82 49.93
C GLU A 529 -47.76 -27.31 50.23
N GLU A 530 -47.50 -28.20 49.28
CA GLU A 530 -47.62 -29.65 49.48
C GLU A 530 -46.67 -30.19 50.57
N GLN A 531 -45.42 -29.71 50.62
CA GLN A 531 -44.47 -30.16 51.64
C GLN A 531 -44.88 -29.69 53.04
N ILE A 532 -45.37 -28.44 53.17
CA ILE A 532 -45.82 -27.91 54.46
C ILE A 532 -47.06 -28.67 54.96
N ILE A 533 -48.00 -29.02 54.08
CA ILE A 533 -49.19 -29.82 54.43
C ILE A 533 -48.80 -31.24 54.87
N LYS A 534 -47.74 -31.83 54.34
CA LYS A 534 -47.29 -33.18 54.71
C LYS A 534 -46.51 -33.22 56.03
N HIS A 535 -45.96 -32.09 56.49
CA HIS A 535 -45.14 -32.02 57.68
C HIS A 535 -45.99 -31.95 58.96
N LYS A 536 -45.94 -33.01 59.79
CA LYS A 536 -46.80 -33.12 60.98
C LYS A 536 -46.11 -32.57 62.22
N ILE A 537 -46.85 -31.87 63.08
CA ILE A 537 -46.35 -31.32 64.36
C ILE A 537 -45.78 -32.40 65.31
N SER A 538 -46.19 -33.66 65.15
CA SER A 538 -45.70 -34.79 65.93
C SER A 538 -44.28 -35.24 65.56
N GLN A 539 -43.74 -34.81 64.41
CA GLN A 539 -42.43 -35.22 63.93
C GLN A 539 -41.27 -34.47 64.59
N ASP A 540 -41.54 -33.29 65.15
CA ASP A 540 -40.52 -32.43 65.77
C ASP A 540 -40.71 -32.27 67.28
N LYS A 541 -39.59 -32.01 67.96
CA LYS A 541 -39.56 -31.49 69.32
C LYS A 541 -39.59 -29.96 69.26
N ILE A 542 -40.62 -29.36 69.85
CA ILE A 542 -40.78 -27.91 69.91
C ILE A 542 -40.51 -27.48 71.36
N PRO A 543 -39.60 -26.51 71.61
CA PRO A 543 -39.36 -25.99 72.96
C PRO A 543 -40.66 -25.52 73.62
N ASP A 544 -40.81 -25.77 74.92
CA ASP A 544 -41.98 -25.40 75.73
C ASP A 544 -43.33 -26.05 75.34
N ILE A 545 -43.37 -26.87 74.29
CA ILE A 545 -44.56 -27.60 73.83
C ILE A 545 -44.35 -29.11 74.06
N ASP A 546 -44.98 -29.62 75.11
CA ASP A 546 -44.99 -31.04 75.47
C ASP A 546 -45.98 -31.85 74.62
N ASP A 547 -45.97 -33.18 74.80
CA ASP A 547 -46.83 -34.07 74.01
C ASP A 547 -48.32 -33.94 74.35
N GLU A 548 -48.65 -33.43 75.55
CA GLU A 548 -50.00 -33.06 75.95
C GLU A 548 -50.50 -31.85 75.14
N MET A 549 -49.69 -30.80 75.04
CA MET A 549 -49.99 -29.62 74.23
C MET A 549 -50.11 -29.97 72.74
N LYS A 550 -49.25 -30.86 72.22
CA LYS A 550 -49.40 -31.39 70.85
C LYS A 550 -50.68 -32.19 70.67
N ARG A 551 -51.17 -32.91 71.69
CA ARG A 551 -52.48 -33.58 71.64
C ARG A 551 -53.61 -32.55 71.57
N ARG A 552 -53.57 -31.50 72.39
CA ARG A 552 -54.56 -30.42 72.38
C ARG A 552 -54.61 -29.65 71.06
N LEU A 553 -53.46 -29.33 70.48
CA LEU A 553 -53.37 -28.70 69.16
C LEU A 553 -54.03 -29.58 68.08
N ARG A 554 -53.78 -30.89 68.09
CA ARG A 554 -54.39 -31.83 67.13
C ARG A 554 -55.90 -31.99 67.31
N THR A 555 -56.40 -32.01 68.55
CA THR A 555 -57.84 -32.07 68.85
C THR A 555 -58.56 -30.81 68.37
N ASN A 556 -57.87 -29.66 68.41
CA ASN A 556 -58.33 -28.37 67.91
C ASN A 556 -58.07 -28.15 66.40
N GLY A 557 -57.71 -29.20 65.66
CA GLY A 557 -57.55 -29.14 64.20
C GLY A 557 -56.18 -28.66 63.69
N ILE A 558 -55.22 -28.37 64.58
CA ILE A 558 -53.86 -27.96 64.22
C ILE A 558 -52.93 -29.18 64.20
N ARG A 559 -52.64 -29.70 63.00
CA ARG A 559 -51.81 -30.89 62.78
C ARG A 559 -50.51 -30.58 62.04
N THR A 560 -50.49 -29.52 61.25
CA THR A 560 -49.41 -29.14 60.33
C THR A 560 -49.15 -27.63 60.43
N PRO A 561 -47.97 -27.15 60.00
CA PRO A 561 -47.71 -25.71 59.92
C PRO A 561 -48.62 -24.97 58.92
N ALA A 562 -49.33 -25.68 58.03
CA ALA A 562 -50.28 -25.10 57.07
C ALA A 562 -51.67 -24.82 57.67
N ASP A 563 -51.99 -25.37 58.84
CA ASP A 563 -53.37 -25.33 59.39
C ASP A 563 -53.69 -23.98 60.06
N PHE A 564 -52.68 -23.21 60.45
CA PHE A 564 -52.84 -21.87 61.04
C PHE A 564 -51.95 -20.85 60.33
N MET A 565 -52.44 -19.62 60.17
CA MET A 565 -51.72 -18.51 59.55
C MET A 565 -50.87 -17.76 60.57
N ASP A 566 -51.48 -17.34 61.68
CA ASP A 566 -50.86 -16.51 62.71
C ASP A 566 -51.48 -16.77 64.10
N ILE A 567 -50.89 -16.24 65.16
CA ILE A 567 -51.34 -16.38 66.55
C ILE A 567 -51.54 -15.00 67.18
N THR A 568 -52.76 -14.71 67.64
CA THR A 568 -53.11 -13.48 68.34
C THR A 568 -53.23 -13.75 69.84
N ILE A 569 -52.57 -12.94 70.67
CA ILE A 569 -52.66 -13.03 72.14
C ILE A 569 -53.48 -11.84 72.63
N ASN A 570 -54.68 -12.10 73.13
CA ASN A 570 -55.55 -11.08 73.71
C ASN A 570 -55.27 -10.96 75.20
N GLN A 571 -54.91 -9.75 75.65
CA GLN A 571 -54.68 -9.43 77.05
C GLN A 571 -55.93 -8.80 77.67
N SER A 572 -56.36 -9.32 78.82
CA SER A 572 -57.43 -8.72 79.62
C SER A 572 -56.87 -7.68 80.59
N TYR A 573 -57.41 -6.45 80.56
CA TYR A 573 -57.02 -5.37 81.48
C TYR A 573 -57.85 -5.44 82.77
N GLY A 574 -57.33 -6.09 83.82
CA GLY A 574 -57.96 -6.21 85.14
C GLY A 574 -57.04 -6.83 86.21
N ARG A 575 -57.48 -6.88 87.48
CA ARG A 575 -56.69 -7.36 88.65
C ARG A 575 -56.19 -8.82 88.56
N LYS A 576 -56.61 -9.59 87.55
CA LYS A 576 -56.05 -10.89 87.16
C LYS A 576 -55.78 -10.85 85.66
N GLN A 577 -54.50 -10.84 85.25
CA GLN A 577 -54.11 -10.99 83.85
C GLN A 577 -54.41 -12.43 83.39
N ILE A 578 -55.31 -12.57 82.43
CA ILE A 578 -55.51 -13.82 81.70
C ILE A 578 -55.12 -13.55 80.25
N ASP A 579 -54.02 -14.15 79.81
CA ASP A 579 -53.59 -14.15 78.42
C ASP A 579 -54.33 -15.29 77.69
N ARG A 580 -55.06 -14.96 76.62
CA ARG A 580 -55.76 -15.94 75.77
C ARG A 580 -55.14 -15.95 74.38
N ALA A 581 -54.63 -17.11 73.94
CA ALA A 581 -54.02 -17.27 72.63
C ALA A 581 -55.03 -17.85 71.63
N TYR A 582 -55.21 -17.14 70.51
CA TYR A 582 -56.08 -17.52 69.41
C TYR A 582 -55.24 -17.83 68.17
N LEU A 583 -55.34 -19.04 67.64
CA LEU A 583 -54.75 -19.45 66.37
C LEU A 583 -55.70 -19.06 65.23
N ILE A 584 -55.25 -18.25 64.28
CA ILE A 584 -56.02 -17.88 63.10
C ILE A 584 -55.87 -19.00 62.05
N LEU A 585 -56.98 -19.61 61.67
CA LEU A 585 -57.04 -20.67 60.66
C LEU A 585 -57.08 -20.07 59.25
N LYS A 586 -56.68 -20.87 58.24
CA LYS A 586 -56.68 -20.46 56.83
C LYS A 586 -58.09 -20.15 56.28
N ASN A 587 -59.15 -20.60 56.94
CA ASN A 587 -60.55 -20.33 56.59
C ASN A 587 -61.12 -19.05 57.24
N GLY A 588 -60.29 -18.25 57.94
CA GLY A 588 -60.70 -17.03 58.62
C GLY A 588 -61.30 -17.23 60.02
N GLY A 589 -61.43 -18.48 60.49
CA GLY A 589 -61.82 -18.79 61.87
C GLY A 589 -60.66 -18.60 62.85
N SER A 590 -60.96 -18.54 64.15
CA SER A 590 -59.94 -18.57 65.21
C SER A 590 -60.25 -19.67 66.22
N VAL A 591 -59.21 -20.37 66.67
CA VAL A 591 -59.32 -21.43 67.67
C VAL A 591 -58.52 -21.05 68.91
N HIS A 592 -59.18 -21.08 70.05
CA HIS A 592 -58.54 -20.83 71.33
C HIS A 592 -57.89 -22.11 71.85
N VAL A 593 -56.62 -22.02 72.24
CA VAL A 593 -55.91 -23.11 72.90
C VAL A 593 -55.25 -22.51 74.13
N ASP A 594 -55.46 -23.13 75.30
CA ASP A 594 -54.90 -22.69 76.58
C ASP A 594 -53.37 -22.84 76.58
N MET A 595 -52.67 -21.89 75.96
CA MET A 595 -51.21 -21.87 75.84
C MET A 595 -50.62 -20.56 76.37
N SER A 596 -49.41 -20.65 76.91
CA SER A 596 -48.65 -19.48 77.38
C SER A 596 -48.00 -18.70 76.22
N ARG A 597 -47.55 -17.49 76.52
CA ARG A 597 -46.86 -16.63 75.54
C ARG A 597 -45.57 -17.25 75.00
N SER A 598 -44.81 -17.99 75.81
CA SER A 598 -43.61 -18.70 75.36
C SER A 598 -43.97 -19.84 74.42
N GLN A 599 -45.04 -20.58 74.71
CA GLN A 599 -45.57 -21.65 73.86
C GLN A 599 -46.07 -21.15 72.51
N ALA A 600 -46.82 -20.03 72.49
CA ALA A 600 -47.25 -19.38 71.26
C ALA A 600 -46.05 -18.94 70.40
N LYS A 601 -45.03 -18.34 71.02
CA LYS A 601 -43.81 -17.93 70.32
C LYS A 601 -43.05 -19.14 69.76
N ALA A 602 -42.89 -20.20 70.54
CA ALA A 602 -42.21 -21.43 70.11
C ALA A 602 -42.91 -22.10 68.92
N LEU A 603 -44.25 -22.05 68.86
CA LEU A 603 -45.03 -22.57 67.74
C LEU A 603 -44.84 -21.77 66.44
N VAL A 604 -44.79 -20.44 66.54
CA VAL A 604 -44.48 -19.56 65.39
C VAL A 604 -43.05 -19.75 64.91
N ASP A 605 -42.08 -19.84 65.83
CA ASP A 605 -40.67 -20.05 65.51
C ASP A 605 -40.44 -21.43 64.86
N TRP A 606 -41.17 -22.46 65.31
CA TRP A 606 -41.19 -23.77 64.66
C TRP A 606 -41.74 -23.69 63.23
N LYS A 607 -42.89 -23.05 63.01
CA LYS A 607 -43.46 -22.86 61.67
C LYS A 607 -42.47 -22.17 60.72
N ARG A 608 -41.86 -21.07 61.16
CA ARG A 608 -40.82 -20.35 60.38
C ARG A 608 -39.60 -21.23 60.08
N LYS A 609 -39.17 -22.06 61.02
CA LYS A 609 -38.05 -23.00 60.85
C LYS A 609 -38.37 -24.05 59.79
N ILE A 610 -39.58 -24.58 59.75
CA ILE A 610 -40.02 -25.57 58.77
C ILE A 610 -40.19 -24.96 57.38
N GLU A 611 -40.81 -23.79 57.28
CA GLU A 611 -40.90 -23.06 56.02
C GLU A 611 -39.51 -22.75 55.46
N ARG A 612 -38.55 -22.33 56.30
CA ARG A 612 -37.17 -22.08 55.88
C ARG A 612 -36.46 -23.35 55.41
N ARG A 613 -36.67 -24.48 56.10
CA ARG A 613 -36.10 -25.79 55.72
C ARG A 613 -36.55 -26.21 54.34
N TYR A 614 -37.86 -26.16 54.07
CA TYR A 614 -38.39 -26.57 52.76
C TYR A 614 -38.10 -25.54 51.66
N ARG A 615 -38.05 -24.24 51.96
CA ARG A 615 -37.60 -23.21 51.01
C ARG A 615 -36.20 -23.49 50.47
N ASN A 616 -35.29 -24.00 51.31
CA ASN A 616 -33.94 -24.37 50.89
C ASN A 616 -33.88 -25.68 50.06
N GLN A 617 -34.97 -26.44 50.00
CA GLN A 617 -35.07 -27.71 49.26
C GLN A 617 -35.97 -27.59 48.02
N ILE A 618 -36.45 -26.38 47.70
CA ILE A 618 -37.32 -26.16 46.54
C ILE A 618 -36.55 -26.56 45.27
N PRO A 619 -37.14 -27.40 44.40
CA PRO A 619 -36.54 -27.72 43.11
C PRO A 619 -36.32 -26.46 42.27
N ALA A 620 -35.09 -26.26 41.80
CA ALA A 620 -34.71 -25.13 40.96
C ALA A 620 -35.14 -25.28 39.49
N VAL A 621 -35.60 -26.47 39.09
CA VAL A 621 -35.91 -26.82 37.71
C VAL A 621 -37.27 -27.50 37.64
N LEU A 622 -38.04 -27.17 36.60
CA LEU A 622 -39.29 -27.85 36.26
C LEU A 622 -39.05 -29.34 35.94
N PRO A 623 -40.05 -30.22 36.11
CA PRO A 623 -39.99 -31.58 35.61
C PRO A 623 -39.72 -31.62 34.10
N ARG A 624 -38.88 -32.57 33.65
CA ARG A 624 -38.46 -32.68 32.22
C ARG A 624 -39.64 -32.72 31.24
N ARG A 625 -40.76 -33.34 31.63
CA ARG A 625 -41.97 -33.42 30.81
C ARG A 625 -42.57 -32.05 30.48
N GLU A 626 -42.58 -31.13 31.45
CA GLU A 626 -43.13 -29.78 31.25
C GLU A 626 -42.20 -28.91 30.39
N ILE A 627 -40.88 -29.02 30.63
CA ILE A 627 -39.87 -28.36 29.78
C ILE A 627 -40.00 -28.83 28.32
N SER A 628 -40.12 -30.14 28.10
CA SER A 628 -40.26 -30.68 26.74
C SER A 628 -41.55 -30.24 26.04
N ALA A 629 -42.65 -30.08 26.78
CA ALA A 629 -43.93 -29.64 26.21
C ALA A 629 -43.86 -28.17 25.76
N ILE A 630 -43.22 -27.31 26.57
CA ILE A 630 -43.00 -25.90 26.23
C ILE A 630 -42.02 -25.79 25.06
N ALA A 631 -40.90 -26.51 25.08
CA ALA A 631 -39.93 -26.52 23.98
C ALA A 631 -40.57 -26.97 22.64
N LEU A 632 -41.45 -27.98 22.66
CA LEU A 632 -42.14 -28.46 21.45
C LEU A 632 -43.08 -27.39 20.86
N LYS A 633 -43.79 -26.63 21.70
CA LYS A 633 -44.68 -25.53 21.28
C LYS A 633 -43.91 -24.43 20.54
N TYR A 634 -42.73 -24.08 21.02
CA TYR A 634 -41.90 -23.04 20.41
C TYR A 634 -41.08 -23.54 19.22
N LYS A 635 -40.80 -24.85 19.14
CA LYS A 635 -40.09 -25.48 18.01
C LYS A 635 -40.78 -25.23 16.67
N ASP A 636 -42.10 -25.39 16.58
CA ASP A 636 -42.87 -25.19 15.32
C ASP A 636 -42.82 -23.74 14.84
N ARG A 637 -42.89 -22.77 15.76
CA ARG A 637 -42.77 -21.34 15.40
C ARG A 637 -41.34 -21.01 14.93
N LYS A 638 -40.31 -21.57 15.58
CA LYS A 638 -38.91 -21.40 15.19
C LYS A 638 -38.58 -22.06 13.84
N SER A 639 -39.16 -23.23 13.53
CA SER A 639 -38.98 -23.86 12.21
C SER A 639 -39.59 -23.02 11.09
N LYS A 640 -40.79 -22.46 11.29
CA LYS A 640 -41.42 -21.56 10.31
C LYS A 640 -40.55 -20.34 9.97
N LEU A 641 -39.88 -19.75 10.95
CA LEU A 641 -38.92 -18.66 10.71
C LEU A 641 -37.69 -19.12 9.93
N THR A 642 -37.22 -20.35 10.18
CA THR A 642 -36.08 -20.94 9.46
C THR A 642 -36.44 -21.20 7.99
N ASP A 643 -37.65 -21.69 7.73
CA ASP A 643 -38.16 -21.92 6.38
C ASP A 643 -38.36 -20.60 5.61
N ALA A 644 -38.85 -19.55 6.30
CA ALA A 644 -38.96 -18.21 5.75
C ALA A 644 -37.58 -17.62 5.40
N GLU A 645 -36.59 -17.76 6.30
CA GLU A 645 -35.20 -17.33 6.05
C GLU A 645 -34.63 -17.99 4.79
N HIS A 646 -34.84 -19.31 4.64
CA HIS A 646 -34.39 -20.04 3.46
C HIS A 646 -35.09 -19.54 2.19
N THR A 647 -36.40 -19.31 2.24
CA THR A 647 -37.19 -18.79 1.12
C THR A 647 -36.68 -17.43 0.64
N TYR A 648 -36.44 -16.47 1.55
CA TYR A 648 -35.93 -15.15 1.19
C TYR A 648 -34.53 -15.23 0.58
N LYS A 649 -33.64 -16.07 1.11
CA LYS A 649 -32.29 -16.26 0.56
C LYS A 649 -32.33 -16.84 -0.85
N THR A 650 -33.15 -17.87 -1.08
CA THR A 650 -33.28 -18.50 -2.40
C THR A 650 -33.88 -17.53 -3.42
N ALA A 651 -34.93 -16.80 -3.06
CA ALA A 651 -35.54 -15.80 -3.93
C ALA A 651 -34.58 -14.65 -4.29
N ALA A 652 -33.79 -14.17 -3.32
CA ALA A 652 -32.77 -13.14 -3.57
C ALA A 652 -31.66 -13.66 -4.51
N GLN A 653 -31.20 -14.91 -4.31
CA GLN A 653 -30.18 -15.51 -5.17
C GLN A 653 -30.67 -15.66 -6.62
N GLU A 654 -31.93 -16.06 -6.81
CA GLU A 654 -32.53 -16.17 -8.14
C GLU A 654 -32.61 -14.80 -8.84
N ARG A 655 -33.07 -13.76 -8.13
CA ARG A 655 -33.08 -12.38 -8.65
C ARG A 655 -31.68 -11.89 -9.03
N LEU A 656 -30.67 -12.15 -8.19
CA LEU A 656 -29.28 -11.79 -8.48
C LEU A 656 -28.75 -12.51 -9.74
N ASN A 657 -29.11 -13.79 -9.93
CA ASN A 657 -28.73 -14.53 -11.13
C ASN A 657 -29.38 -13.95 -12.40
N VAL A 658 -30.66 -13.56 -12.33
CA VAL A 658 -31.38 -12.91 -13.44
C VAL A 658 -30.74 -11.57 -13.81
N ILE A 659 -30.40 -10.74 -12.81
CA ILE A 659 -29.72 -9.45 -13.03
C ILE A 659 -28.38 -9.67 -13.73
N LYS A 660 -27.57 -10.61 -13.24
CA LYS A 660 -26.28 -10.94 -13.86
C LYS A 660 -26.44 -11.43 -15.30
N GLN A 661 -27.39 -12.33 -15.56
CA GLN A 661 -27.65 -12.83 -16.91
C GLN A 661 -28.11 -11.73 -17.87
N ALA A 662 -28.87 -10.74 -17.41
CA ALA A 662 -29.33 -9.62 -18.23
C ALA A 662 -28.19 -8.65 -18.62
N HIS A 663 -27.26 -8.36 -17.70
CA HIS A 663 -26.19 -7.38 -17.92
C HIS A 663 -24.90 -7.98 -18.51
N HIS A 664 -24.67 -9.29 -18.32
CA HIS A 664 -23.48 -9.98 -18.83
C HIS A 664 -23.20 -9.80 -20.33
N PRO A 665 -24.17 -9.95 -21.27
CA PRO A 665 -23.87 -9.85 -22.70
C PRO A 665 -23.47 -8.43 -23.13
N GLU A 666 -24.06 -7.39 -22.53
CA GLU A 666 -23.73 -6.00 -22.81
C GLU A 666 -22.30 -5.68 -22.34
N LEU A 667 -21.94 -6.10 -21.13
CA LEU A 667 -20.60 -5.93 -20.56
C LEU A 667 -19.54 -6.69 -21.36
N ASP A 668 -19.82 -7.93 -21.76
CA ASP A 668 -18.90 -8.74 -22.54
C ASP A 668 -18.69 -8.16 -23.96
N SER A 669 -19.73 -7.60 -24.58
CA SER A 669 -19.60 -6.93 -25.89
C SER A 669 -18.72 -5.69 -25.78
N LEU A 670 -19.00 -4.80 -24.82
CA LEU A 670 -18.23 -3.57 -24.61
C LEU A 670 -16.77 -3.86 -24.25
N THR A 671 -16.52 -4.90 -23.45
CA THR A 671 -15.15 -5.33 -23.10
C THR A 671 -14.38 -5.75 -24.36
N LYS A 672 -15.00 -6.55 -25.25
CA LYS A 672 -14.40 -6.96 -26.52
C LYS A 672 -14.16 -5.79 -27.48
N GLU A 673 -15.03 -4.79 -27.48
CA GLU A 673 -14.85 -3.58 -28.28
C GLU A 673 -13.63 -2.78 -27.81
N VAL A 674 -13.45 -2.59 -26.50
CA VAL A 674 -12.27 -1.92 -25.92
C VAL A 674 -10.99 -2.70 -26.24
N GLU A 675 -11.04 -4.02 -26.13
CA GLU A 675 -9.93 -4.92 -26.49
C GLU A 675 -9.51 -4.75 -27.96
N ALA A 676 -10.49 -4.79 -28.86
CA ALA A 676 -10.24 -4.66 -30.29
C ALA A 676 -9.67 -3.28 -30.65
N ALA A 677 -10.14 -2.21 -30.01
CA ALA A 677 -9.62 -0.85 -30.21
C ALA A 677 -8.16 -0.74 -29.75
N ARG A 678 -7.82 -1.29 -28.59
CA ARG A 678 -6.44 -1.29 -28.07
C ARG A 678 -5.46 -2.04 -28.97
N ILE A 679 -5.84 -3.23 -29.42
CA ILE A 679 -5.00 -4.05 -30.31
C ILE A 679 -4.78 -3.31 -31.64
N ARG A 680 -5.82 -2.66 -32.18
CA ARG A 680 -5.72 -1.85 -33.40
C ARG A 680 -4.72 -0.71 -33.23
N LEU A 681 -4.82 0.06 -32.14
CA LEU A 681 -3.90 1.15 -31.84
C LEU A 681 -2.45 0.65 -31.71
N GLU A 682 -2.22 -0.46 -31.02
CA GLU A 682 -0.89 -1.04 -30.85
C GLU A 682 -0.25 -1.43 -32.21
N ILE A 683 -1.02 -2.04 -33.10
CA ILE A 683 -0.57 -2.41 -34.44
C ILE A 683 -0.21 -1.17 -35.28
N GLU A 684 -1.06 -0.14 -35.28
CA GLU A 684 -0.81 1.09 -36.03
C GLU A 684 0.41 1.85 -35.50
N LEU A 685 0.58 1.93 -34.18
CA LEU A 685 1.75 2.55 -33.55
C LEU A 685 3.03 1.81 -33.88
N HIS A 686 3.01 0.48 -33.81
CA HIS A 686 4.17 -0.33 -34.16
C HIS A 686 4.59 -0.10 -35.61
N HIS A 687 3.63 -0.01 -36.54
CA HIS A 687 3.91 0.27 -37.94
C HIS A 687 4.58 1.63 -38.15
N ILE A 688 4.08 2.68 -37.48
CA ILE A 688 4.64 4.03 -37.58
C ILE A 688 6.02 4.11 -36.91
N ASP A 689 6.22 3.46 -35.77
CA ASP A 689 7.51 3.43 -35.09
C ASP A 689 8.59 2.77 -35.94
N MET A 690 8.28 1.69 -36.66
CA MET A 690 9.21 1.11 -37.63
C MET A 690 9.58 2.11 -38.75
N GLN A 691 8.60 2.89 -39.24
CA GLN A 691 8.86 3.90 -40.28
C GLN A 691 9.71 5.06 -39.77
N ILE A 692 9.53 5.47 -38.50
CA ILE A 692 10.34 6.48 -37.83
C ILE A 692 11.77 5.95 -37.67
N ASP A 693 11.94 4.73 -37.14
CA ASP A 693 13.26 4.13 -36.94
C ASP A 693 14.05 3.99 -38.26
N GLU A 694 13.40 3.56 -39.33
CA GLU A 694 14.02 3.46 -40.65
C GLU A 694 14.52 4.82 -41.15
N ARG A 695 13.70 5.87 -41.03
CA ARG A 695 14.07 7.23 -41.46
C ARG A 695 15.09 7.89 -40.55
N SER A 696 15.02 7.65 -39.23
CA SER A 696 16.00 8.11 -38.26
C SER A 696 17.37 7.50 -38.52
N LYS A 697 17.42 6.21 -38.88
CA LYS A 697 18.66 5.55 -39.31
C LYS A 697 19.24 6.20 -40.57
N ARG A 698 18.43 6.37 -41.62
CA ARG A 698 18.86 7.06 -42.86
C ARG A 698 19.36 8.48 -42.58
N HIS A 699 18.69 9.21 -41.70
CA HIS A 699 19.11 10.55 -41.27
C HIS A 699 20.47 10.52 -40.55
N SER A 700 20.69 9.55 -39.65
CA SER A 700 21.98 9.37 -38.96
C SER A 700 23.11 9.07 -39.94
N ASP A 701 22.90 8.14 -40.88
CA ASP A 701 23.89 7.75 -41.89
C ASP A 701 24.30 8.96 -42.75
N LYS A 702 23.32 9.75 -43.22
CA LYS A 702 23.56 10.99 -43.98
C LYS A 702 24.28 12.06 -43.16
N LEU A 703 24.02 12.13 -41.86
CA LEU A 703 24.65 13.10 -40.97
C LEU A 703 26.11 12.75 -40.69
N GLU A 704 26.46 11.47 -40.67
CA GLU A 704 27.85 11.02 -40.63
C GLU A 704 28.59 11.36 -41.93
N GLU A 705 27.98 11.14 -43.10
CA GLU A 705 28.54 11.53 -44.40
C GLU A 705 28.76 13.06 -44.46
N TYR A 706 27.82 13.84 -43.96
CA TYR A 706 27.93 15.30 -43.83
C TYR A 706 29.11 15.72 -42.95
N ARG A 707 29.31 15.05 -41.80
CA ARG A 707 30.46 15.30 -40.90
C ARG A 707 31.78 14.97 -41.56
N ASP A 708 31.89 13.83 -42.27
CA ASP A 708 33.10 13.45 -42.99
C ASP A 708 33.45 14.45 -44.11
N LEU A 709 32.46 14.86 -44.90
CA LEU A 709 32.67 15.87 -45.94
C LEU A 709 33.05 17.24 -45.39
N ASN A 710 32.52 17.64 -44.22
CA ASN A 710 32.95 18.86 -43.54
C ASN A 710 34.38 18.77 -43.01
N LYS A 711 34.80 17.62 -42.48
CA LYS A 711 36.21 17.37 -42.12
C LYS A 711 37.12 17.47 -43.34
N ARG A 712 36.72 16.87 -44.48
CA ARG A 712 37.44 17.02 -45.75
C ARG A 712 37.47 18.47 -46.23
N MET A 713 36.38 19.23 -46.06
CA MET A 713 36.34 20.65 -46.39
C MET A 713 37.35 21.48 -45.59
N ALA A 714 37.56 21.15 -44.32
CA ALA A 714 38.55 21.80 -43.46
C ALA A 714 39.99 21.63 -44.01
N SER A 715 40.31 20.49 -44.65
CA SER A 715 41.61 20.29 -45.31
C SER A 715 41.87 21.24 -46.49
N TYR A 716 40.81 21.83 -47.06
CA TYR A 716 40.91 22.80 -48.15
C TYR A 716 40.91 24.27 -47.69
N MET A 717 41.06 24.53 -46.37
CA MET A 717 41.10 25.88 -45.80
C MET A 717 42.27 26.72 -46.32
N ASP A 718 43.38 26.11 -46.74
CA ASP A 718 44.54 26.84 -47.26
C ASP A 718 44.46 27.11 -48.78
N VAL A 719 43.45 26.57 -49.45
CA VAL A 719 43.27 26.64 -50.91
C VAL A 719 42.42 27.87 -51.27
N HIS A 720 43.10 29.01 -51.45
CA HIS A 720 42.49 30.28 -51.86
C HIS A 720 43.24 30.95 -53.02
N PHE A 721 42.49 31.65 -53.86
CA PHE A 721 42.98 32.29 -55.09
C PHE A 721 44.14 33.28 -54.83
N VAL A 722 44.08 34.03 -53.73
CA VAL A 722 45.14 34.98 -53.33
C VAL A 722 46.45 34.27 -53.01
N ARG A 723 46.41 33.08 -52.38
CA ARG A 723 47.61 32.29 -52.08
C ARG A 723 48.17 31.65 -53.35
N TYR A 724 47.30 31.26 -54.29
CA TYR A 724 47.70 30.79 -55.60
C TYR A 724 48.44 31.87 -56.42
N ILE A 725 47.92 33.10 -56.44
CA ILE A 725 48.60 34.24 -57.09
C ILE A 725 49.98 34.47 -56.44
N LYS A 726 50.05 34.50 -55.09
CA LYS A 726 51.32 34.65 -54.38
C LYS A 726 52.34 33.57 -54.75
N GLN A 727 51.92 32.30 -54.89
CA GLN A 727 52.80 31.22 -55.30
C GLN A 727 53.32 31.37 -56.74
N VAL A 728 52.50 31.90 -57.66
CA VAL A 728 52.88 32.10 -59.07
C VAL A 728 53.89 33.25 -59.24
N PHE A 729 53.80 34.32 -58.44
CA PHE A 729 54.70 35.49 -58.59
C PHE A 729 55.90 35.51 -57.64
N LEU A 730 55.78 34.96 -56.43
CA LEU A 730 56.81 35.13 -55.38
C LEU A 730 57.74 33.92 -55.21
N PHE A 731 57.57 32.84 -55.99
CA PHE A 731 58.39 31.61 -55.91
C PHE A 731 58.66 31.09 -54.49
N ARG A 732 57.75 31.33 -53.54
CA ARG A 732 57.85 30.81 -52.18
C ARG A 732 56.87 29.65 -52.02
N GLY A 733 57.43 28.48 -51.75
CA GLY A 733 56.70 27.25 -51.40
C GLY A 733 55.91 27.41 -50.13
#